data_AF-A0A7L9S2W5-F1
#
_entry.id   AF-A0A7L9S2W5-F1
#
_cell.length_a   1.000
_cell.length_b   1.000
_cell.length_c   1.000
_cell.angle_alpha   90.00
_cell.angle_beta   90.00
_cell.angle_gamma   90.00
#
_symmetry.space_group_name_H-M   'P 1'
#
loop_
_entity.id
_entity.type
_entity.pdbx_description
1 polymer ?
#
loop_
_entity_poly.entity_id
_entity_poly.type
_entity_poly.pdbx_seq_one_letter_code
_entity_poly.pdbx_strand_id
1 'polypeptide(L)'
;MKKLVLSIAITSALGLAGCGGDETISRVQENLENNGTTVLPASRVVFDPSNGVLSIPNDLLFSGTVDGTLNLPVDDPTDFGDPTVALSALDGWSTVNPFTIAINFQSGVSLDADSVTPTSVRVFETVMGGPVQNPGFEDCAAVPQGAACTVVGELQFGVDFVAQASGDNIAIVPIKPLKGKTSYIVALTNELTDSNGNAVLGSPTYELVKQDLATKPLGSEAQRSLQGVVNSYEAAIGQAGADTENVIYTMAMTTQSTVDVLGSLKALMAQQFAAEAAAMVPPSLSITNVMDTTLSVADVLAGQIPPEAVPLYSSANLYSATINLPYYLGTPSAENPMAPVTDWWKALCDSGAMLAGLAAQNPDAIPADPVDAIDGQCMAISQASGLPAPGLRNLGIDEERNLTKFNPVPAPTSTQTVYIQMTTPDVTVANMVRASLGLPAISMPAAGWPVAILQHGITSKKEDMLAITGALSIQGIATVAINHPLHGDPALGGSRGFDVNPMVPGDEINATTVSATHYMNLASLLTTRDNLRQSVVDTLGLRLGLNTLPGFIDGSNVTYLGHSLGAITGTNFTALANAPLNPQIDALFAVSASSLAMPGSGVANFLLESPSFSGLIKASLTLELSEDFAALVGATYPDGPSEAELVGLYTQFYEALTAEQQAELDGGFAQFTFAAQTVTDAGDPANYAELLAATQTPIHLIEVVGDGVDNLPDQVIPNRVSTTPIGGTEGLIMLLGLDNAGDNITDLPAEVGGGMGVMGSSAVRFTEGSHSSVLSPASSPAATSEMQTQVATFFATMGALFKVTNEDVIQ
;
A
#
# COMPACT_ATOMS: atom_id res chain seq x y z
N MET A 1 10.03 6.09 -64.24
CA MET A 1 9.86 5.50 -62.89
C MET A 1 10.53 6.34 -61.80
N LYS A 2 11.79 6.77 -61.94
CA LYS A 2 12.49 7.62 -60.92
C LYS A 2 11.84 8.98 -60.61
N LYS A 3 11.16 9.64 -61.56
CA LYS A 3 10.46 10.94 -61.32
C LYS A 3 9.08 10.81 -60.66
N LEU A 4 8.41 9.66 -60.78
CA LEU A 4 7.10 9.43 -60.18
C LEU A 4 7.25 9.08 -58.68
N VAL A 5 8.27 8.30 -58.33
CA VAL A 5 8.63 7.98 -56.93
C VAL A 5 9.10 9.22 -56.16
N LEU A 6 9.87 10.10 -56.81
CA LEU A 6 10.27 11.40 -56.24
C LEU A 6 9.05 12.32 -55.99
N SER A 7 8.05 12.28 -56.87
CA SER A 7 6.83 13.09 -56.72
C SER A 7 5.92 12.54 -55.61
N ILE A 8 5.84 11.22 -55.43
CA ILE A 8 5.04 10.58 -54.37
C ILE A 8 5.70 10.77 -53.00
N ALA A 9 7.03 10.69 -52.90
CA ALA A 9 7.78 10.97 -51.67
C ALA A 9 7.71 12.45 -51.25
N ILE A 10 7.75 13.38 -52.21
CA ILE A 10 7.58 14.82 -51.94
C ILE A 10 6.12 15.16 -51.59
N THR A 11 5.13 14.45 -52.15
CA THR A 11 3.71 14.69 -51.81
C THR A 11 3.34 14.13 -50.43
N SER A 12 3.96 13.04 -50.00
CA SER A 12 3.84 12.52 -48.62
C SER A 12 4.59 13.40 -47.60
N ALA A 13 5.72 14.00 -47.98
CA ALA A 13 6.40 15.01 -47.16
C ALA A 13 5.66 16.37 -47.11
N LEU A 14 5.01 16.81 -48.18
CA LEU A 14 4.23 18.06 -48.21
C LEU A 14 2.89 17.96 -47.48
N GLY A 15 2.35 16.76 -47.29
CA GLY A 15 1.22 16.52 -46.37
C GLY A 15 1.59 16.73 -44.89
N LEU A 16 2.87 16.55 -44.54
CA LEU A 16 3.42 16.82 -43.20
C LEU A 16 4.04 18.23 -43.06
N ALA A 17 4.30 18.95 -44.15
CA ALA A 17 4.88 20.29 -44.11
C ALA A 17 3.96 21.39 -43.51
N GLY A 18 2.71 21.04 -43.16
CA GLY A 18 1.84 21.88 -42.32
C GLY A 18 2.25 21.92 -40.84
N CYS A 19 3.21 21.09 -40.42
CA CYS A 19 3.72 20.99 -39.05
C CYS A 19 5.26 20.89 -39.06
N GLY A 20 5.95 22.01 -39.31
CA GLY A 20 7.26 22.38 -38.75
C GLY A 20 8.47 21.41 -38.70
N GLY A 21 8.48 20.24 -39.34
CA GLY A 21 9.55 19.24 -39.17
C GLY A 21 10.67 19.32 -40.23
N ASP A 22 11.66 20.20 -40.03
CA ASP A 22 12.86 20.28 -40.89
C ASP A 22 13.75 19.01 -40.82
N GLU A 23 13.71 18.27 -39.71
CA GLU A 23 14.51 17.05 -39.50
C GLU A 23 14.05 15.86 -40.34
N THR A 24 12.74 15.73 -40.59
CA THR A 24 12.20 14.61 -41.38
C THR A 24 12.63 14.75 -42.85
N ILE A 25 12.70 15.98 -43.35
CA ILE A 25 13.16 16.28 -44.71
C ILE A 25 14.67 16.08 -44.83
N SER A 26 15.43 16.54 -43.84
CA SER A 26 16.89 16.38 -43.78
C SER A 26 17.29 14.89 -43.73
N ARG A 27 16.60 14.07 -42.92
CA ARG A 27 16.82 12.62 -42.84
C ARG A 27 16.47 11.89 -44.14
N VAL A 28 15.43 12.34 -44.85
CA VAL A 28 15.09 11.82 -46.18
C VAL A 28 16.19 12.19 -47.18
N GLN A 29 16.71 13.43 -47.15
CA GLN A 29 17.80 13.88 -48.02
C GLN A 29 19.10 13.11 -47.75
N GLU A 30 19.50 12.96 -46.50
CA GLU A 30 20.74 12.29 -46.11
C GLU A 30 20.73 10.79 -46.46
N ASN A 31 19.59 10.10 -46.29
CA ASN A 31 19.45 8.69 -46.70
C ASN A 31 19.38 8.49 -48.22
N LEU A 32 18.81 9.46 -48.95
CA LEU A 32 18.81 9.46 -50.42
C LEU A 32 20.20 9.72 -51.00
N GLU A 33 21.04 10.49 -50.31
CA GLU A 33 22.41 10.79 -50.71
C GLU A 33 23.39 9.66 -50.35
N ASN A 34 23.16 8.92 -49.26
CA ASN A 34 24.13 7.94 -48.75
C ASN A 34 23.82 6.46 -48.97
N ASN A 35 22.57 5.99 -49.14
CA ASN A 35 22.35 4.53 -49.23
C ASN A 35 21.15 3.99 -50.02
N GLY A 36 20.27 4.82 -50.60
CA GLY A 36 19.20 4.32 -51.48
C GLY A 36 18.23 3.29 -50.85
N THR A 37 18.24 3.18 -49.52
CA THR A 37 17.35 2.34 -48.72
C THR A 37 16.05 3.07 -48.41
N THR A 38 14.99 2.29 -48.20
CA THR A 38 13.65 2.74 -47.80
C THR A 38 13.75 3.59 -46.53
N VAL A 39 13.18 4.80 -46.53
CA VAL A 39 13.11 5.64 -45.32
C VAL A 39 12.18 4.96 -44.33
N LEU A 40 12.78 4.32 -43.33
CA LEU A 40 12.08 3.66 -42.24
C LEU A 40 11.41 4.72 -41.33
N PRO A 41 10.13 4.58 -40.93
CA PRO A 41 9.51 5.49 -39.95
C PRO A 41 10.36 5.61 -38.68
N ALA A 42 10.37 6.78 -38.05
CA ALA A 42 11.15 7.03 -36.84
C ALA A 42 10.47 6.40 -35.61
N SER A 43 11.28 5.87 -34.69
CA SER A 43 10.85 5.44 -33.37
C SER A 43 10.45 6.65 -32.53
N ARG A 44 9.30 6.62 -31.87
CA ARG A 44 8.74 7.80 -31.18
C ARG A 44 8.12 7.48 -29.85
N VAL A 45 8.32 8.37 -28.87
CA VAL A 45 7.58 8.34 -27.61
C VAL A 45 6.08 8.48 -27.90
N VAL A 46 5.26 7.68 -27.23
CA VAL A 46 3.80 7.70 -27.37
C VAL A 46 3.23 8.87 -26.57
N PHE A 47 2.66 9.85 -27.27
CA PHE A 47 1.98 10.99 -26.66
C PHE A 47 0.96 11.59 -27.62
N ASP A 48 -0.32 11.35 -27.37
CA ASP A 48 -1.43 11.97 -28.07
C ASP A 48 -2.64 12.15 -27.13
N PRO A 49 -2.55 13.15 -26.22
CA PRO A 49 -3.61 13.44 -25.25
C PRO A 49 -4.99 13.68 -25.90
N SER A 50 -5.02 14.18 -27.14
CA SER A 50 -6.27 14.51 -27.83
C SER A 50 -7.12 13.28 -28.16
N ASN A 51 -6.48 12.12 -28.28
CA ASN A 51 -7.11 10.83 -28.50
C ASN A 51 -7.07 9.93 -27.25
N GLY A 52 -6.74 10.48 -26.08
CA GLY A 52 -6.62 9.71 -24.83
C GLY A 52 -5.40 8.78 -24.78
N VAL A 53 -4.44 8.92 -25.70
CA VAL A 53 -3.26 8.05 -25.76
C VAL A 53 -2.12 8.67 -24.96
N LEU A 54 -1.99 8.23 -23.71
CA LEU A 54 -0.98 8.68 -22.76
C LEU A 54 -0.44 7.49 -21.97
N SER A 55 0.86 7.48 -21.69
CA SER A 55 1.39 6.61 -20.64
C SER A 55 0.92 7.11 -19.28
N ILE A 56 0.45 6.20 -18.42
CA ILE A 56 0.17 6.48 -17.01
C ILE A 56 1.38 6.07 -16.18
N PRO A 57 1.73 6.83 -15.12
CA PRO A 57 1.07 8.01 -14.57
C PRO A 57 1.24 9.28 -15.45
N ASN A 58 0.26 10.18 -15.43
CA ASN A 58 0.34 11.48 -16.11
C ASN A 58 -0.61 12.52 -15.50
N ASP A 59 -0.09 13.66 -15.08
CA ASP A 59 -0.88 14.71 -14.43
C ASP A 59 -1.84 15.46 -15.37
N LEU A 60 -1.72 15.28 -16.69
CA LEU A 60 -2.78 15.72 -17.61
C LEU A 60 -4.13 15.08 -17.28
N LEU A 61 -4.13 13.93 -16.60
CA LEU A 61 -5.33 13.23 -16.13
C LEU A 61 -5.94 13.87 -14.87
N PHE A 62 -5.40 14.96 -14.33
CA PHE A 62 -6.13 15.84 -13.40
C PHE A 62 -6.97 16.90 -14.12
N SER A 63 -6.83 17.04 -15.43
CA SER A 63 -7.55 18.08 -16.19
C SER A 63 -9.07 17.93 -16.01
N GLY A 64 -9.72 19.01 -15.57
CA GLY A 64 -11.16 19.05 -15.33
C GLY A 64 -11.60 18.57 -13.94
N THR A 65 -10.68 18.11 -13.08
CA THR A 65 -11.01 17.75 -11.69
C THR A 65 -11.54 18.96 -10.91
N VAL A 66 -12.46 18.70 -9.99
CA VAL A 66 -13.04 19.71 -9.08
C VAL A 66 -12.76 19.40 -7.62
N ASP A 67 -12.60 18.12 -7.26
CA ASP A 67 -12.32 17.61 -5.92
C ASP A 67 -10.84 17.30 -5.68
N GLY A 68 -10.03 17.40 -6.74
CA GLY A 68 -8.59 17.18 -6.68
C GLY A 68 -8.18 15.72 -6.89
N THR A 69 -9.09 14.85 -7.34
CA THR A 69 -8.74 13.48 -7.77
C THR A 69 -8.43 13.37 -9.26
N LEU A 70 -7.88 12.22 -9.65
CA LEU A 70 -7.68 11.84 -11.04
C LEU A 70 -9.02 11.76 -11.79
N ASN A 71 -9.02 12.22 -13.03
CA ASN A 71 -10.15 12.27 -13.94
C ASN A 71 -9.83 11.45 -15.20
N LEU A 72 -9.84 10.12 -15.05
CA LEU A 72 -9.47 9.20 -16.12
C LEU A 72 -10.60 9.09 -17.17
N PRO A 73 -10.27 9.07 -18.47
CA PRO A 73 -11.26 8.82 -19.51
C PRO A 73 -11.69 7.35 -19.50
N VAL A 74 -12.91 7.10 -19.06
CA VAL A 74 -13.52 5.77 -18.93
C VAL A 74 -14.93 5.79 -19.53
N ASP A 75 -15.41 4.63 -19.97
CA ASP A 75 -16.74 4.51 -20.61
C ASP A 75 -17.88 4.70 -19.58
N ASP A 76 -17.74 4.13 -18.38
CA ASP A 76 -18.65 4.31 -17.26
C ASP A 76 -17.88 4.78 -16.01
N PRO A 77 -17.93 6.07 -15.65
CA PRO A 77 -17.24 6.60 -14.49
C PRO A 77 -17.85 6.18 -13.14
N THR A 78 -18.95 5.42 -13.16
CA THR A 78 -19.62 4.94 -11.94
C THR A 78 -19.27 3.48 -11.59
N ASP A 79 -18.61 2.75 -12.49
CA ASP A 79 -18.21 1.37 -12.28
C ASP A 79 -16.87 1.27 -11.51
N PHE A 80 -16.92 1.49 -10.21
CA PHE A 80 -15.74 1.35 -9.33
C PHE A 80 -15.25 -0.10 -9.16
N GLY A 81 -15.89 -1.09 -9.80
CA GLY A 81 -15.35 -2.43 -9.96
C GLY A 81 -14.24 -2.49 -11.00
N ASP A 82 -14.25 -1.60 -11.99
CA ASP A 82 -13.15 -1.40 -12.93
C ASP A 82 -11.95 -0.76 -12.20
N PRO A 83 -10.77 -1.42 -12.18
CA PRO A 83 -9.55 -0.87 -11.60
C PRO A 83 -9.17 0.52 -12.11
N THR A 84 -9.49 0.83 -13.37
CA THR A 84 -9.21 2.13 -13.99
C THR A 84 -10.12 3.21 -13.42
N VAL A 85 -11.40 2.90 -13.18
CA VAL A 85 -12.34 3.83 -12.53
C VAL A 85 -11.93 4.04 -11.08
N ALA A 86 -11.51 2.98 -10.37
CA ALA A 86 -11.04 3.07 -8.99
C ALA A 86 -9.86 4.05 -8.79
N LEU A 87 -8.97 4.17 -9.77
CA LEU A 87 -7.89 5.17 -9.76
C LEU A 87 -8.43 6.62 -9.72
N SER A 88 -9.63 6.88 -10.27
CA SER A 88 -10.24 8.22 -10.27
C SER A 88 -10.68 8.70 -8.89
N ALA A 89 -10.66 7.82 -7.88
CA ALA A 89 -10.91 8.19 -6.47
C ALA A 89 -9.63 8.68 -5.74
N LEU A 90 -8.48 8.75 -6.42
CA LEU A 90 -7.18 9.06 -5.82
C LEU A 90 -6.73 10.48 -6.17
N ASP A 91 -6.00 11.13 -5.26
CA ASP A 91 -5.41 12.46 -5.46
C ASP A 91 -3.98 12.44 -6.01
N GLY A 92 -3.60 11.33 -6.62
CA GLY A 92 -2.29 11.12 -7.23
C GLY A 92 -2.00 9.67 -7.58
N TRP A 93 -0.78 9.48 -8.07
CA TRP A 93 -0.26 8.20 -8.52
C TRP A 93 0.49 7.46 -7.42
N SER A 94 0.90 6.23 -7.72
CA SER A 94 1.65 5.42 -6.78
C SER A 94 2.98 6.07 -6.40
N THR A 95 3.33 5.87 -5.14
CA THR A 95 4.63 6.25 -4.56
C THR A 95 5.69 5.16 -4.77
N VAL A 96 5.28 3.92 -5.02
CA VAL A 96 6.15 2.73 -4.93
C VAL A 96 6.13 1.88 -6.20
N ASN A 97 5.07 1.99 -6.99
CA ASN A 97 4.86 1.10 -8.12
C ASN A 97 5.71 1.50 -9.33
N PRO A 98 6.34 0.54 -10.01
CA PRO A 98 6.94 0.77 -11.33
C PRO A 98 5.90 1.25 -12.34
N PHE A 99 6.34 2.03 -13.32
CA PHE A 99 5.50 2.44 -14.44
C PHE A 99 6.30 2.47 -15.74
N THR A 100 5.59 2.42 -16.86
CA THR A 100 6.23 2.40 -18.18
C THR A 100 5.86 3.62 -19.02
N ILE A 101 6.84 4.14 -19.75
CA ILE A 101 6.62 5.12 -20.82
C ILE A 101 6.70 4.38 -22.14
N ALA A 102 5.61 4.46 -22.91
CA ALA A 102 5.46 3.72 -24.14
C ALA A 102 6.23 4.37 -25.29
N ILE A 103 6.89 3.55 -26.10
CA ILE A 103 7.56 3.96 -27.33
C ILE A 103 7.01 3.13 -28.48
N ASN A 104 6.67 3.81 -29.57
CA ASN A 104 6.25 3.15 -30.79
C ASN A 104 7.46 2.90 -31.68
N PHE A 105 7.70 1.63 -31.97
CA PHE A 105 8.69 1.19 -32.95
C PHE A 105 8.00 0.60 -34.18
N GLN A 106 8.68 0.71 -35.30
CA GLN A 106 8.28 -0.03 -36.49
C GLN A 106 8.59 -1.53 -36.35
N SER A 107 7.90 -2.35 -37.14
CA SER A 107 8.12 -3.79 -37.15
C SER A 107 9.59 -4.15 -37.40
N GLY A 108 10.16 -5.00 -36.54
CA GLY A 108 11.54 -5.45 -36.61
C GLY A 108 12.58 -4.50 -36.00
N VAL A 109 12.14 -3.45 -35.31
CA VAL A 109 12.99 -2.52 -34.54
C VAL A 109 12.49 -2.51 -33.10
N SER A 110 13.42 -2.41 -32.15
CA SER A 110 13.12 -2.34 -30.71
C SER A 110 13.91 -1.21 -30.05
N LEU A 111 13.66 -0.98 -28.76
CA LEU A 111 14.51 -0.12 -27.93
C LEU A 111 15.91 -0.72 -27.78
N ASP A 112 16.95 0.11 -27.86
CA ASP A 112 18.29 -0.26 -27.42
C ASP A 112 18.39 -0.10 -25.90
N ALA A 113 18.45 -1.22 -25.18
CA ALA A 113 18.46 -1.22 -23.72
C ALA A 113 19.68 -0.49 -23.13
N ASP A 114 20.82 -0.50 -23.82
CA ASP A 114 22.05 0.18 -23.37
C ASP A 114 21.92 1.72 -23.44
N SER A 115 20.94 2.22 -24.21
CA SER A 115 20.63 3.64 -24.30
C SER A 115 19.79 4.17 -23.13
N VAL A 116 19.24 3.30 -22.28
CA VAL A 116 18.48 3.68 -21.07
C VAL A 116 19.47 3.94 -19.93
N THR A 117 19.76 5.22 -19.70
CA THR A 117 20.86 5.68 -18.83
C THR A 117 20.43 6.89 -18.00
N PRO A 118 21.21 7.31 -17.00
CA PRO A 118 20.91 8.51 -16.20
C PRO A 118 20.83 9.82 -17.00
N THR A 119 21.39 9.87 -18.22
CA THR A 119 21.34 11.05 -19.09
C THR A 119 20.17 11.00 -20.07
N SER A 120 19.62 9.81 -20.33
CA SER A 120 18.50 9.60 -21.23
C SER A 120 17.14 9.54 -20.53
N VAL A 121 17.12 9.19 -19.24
CA VAL A 121 15.93 9.22 -18.36
C VAL A 121 16.25 9.99 -17.09
N ARG A 122 15.57 11.12 -16.89
CA ARG A 122 15.78 12.02 -15.74
C ARG A 122 14.47 12.30 -15.01
N VAL A 123 14.53 12.41 -13.69
CA VAL A 123 13.34 12.64 -12.84
C VAL A 123 13.63 13.77 -11.87
N PHE A 124 12.75 14.78 -11.82
CA PHE A 124 12.94 16.00 -11.03
C PHE A 124 11.79 16.20 -10.05
N GLU A 125 12.08 16.22 -8.75
CA GLU A 125 11.14 16.69 -7.73
C GLU A 125 10.83 18.16 -7.99
N THR A 126 9.55 18.48 -8.20
CA THR A 126 9.11 19.76 -8.73
C THR A 126 7.93 20.29 -7.93
N VAL A 127 7.97 21.59 -7.61
CA VAL A 127 6.81 22.30 -7.10
C VAL A 127 5.98 22.77 -8.29
N MET A 128 4.71 22.36 -8.32
CA MET A 128 3.75 22.80 -9.33
C MET A 128 3.09 24.11 -8.92
N GLY A 129 2.63 24.87 -9.91
CA GLY A 129 1.77 26.02 -9.69
C GLY A 129 0.39 25.63 -9.18
N GLY A 130 -0.31 26.59 -8.57
CA GLY A 130 -1.68 26.44 -8.11
C GLY A 130 -1.90 27.01 -6.71
N PRO A 131 -3.16 27.16 -6.28
CA PRO A 131 -3.51 27.86 -5.05
C PRO A 131 -3.10 27.11 -3.76
N VAL A 132 -2.61 25.87 -3.88
CA VAL A 132 -2.11 25.08 -2.76
C VAL A 132 -0.82 25.71 -2.25
N GLN A 133 -0.78 26.07 -0.96
CA GLN A 133 0.41 26.62 -0.35
C GLN A 133 1.49 25.54 -0.24
N ASN A 134 2.65 25.81 -0.84
CA ASN A 134 3.87 25.02 -0.69
C ASN A 134 4.82 25.80 0.23
N PRO A 135 5.06 25.35 1.46
CA PRO A 135 5.94 26.06 2.40
C PRO A 135 7.33 26.29 1.80
N GLY A 136 7.79 27.55 1.81
CA GLY A 136 9.07 27.95 1.20
C GLY A 136 9.00 28.22 -0.30
N PHE A 137 7.82 28.08 -0.91
CA PHE A 137 7.56 28.32 -2.34
C PHE A 137 6.24 29.10 -2.53
N GLU A 138 5.98 30.08 -1.68
CA GLU A 138 4.72 30.82 -1.66
C GLU A 138 4.43 31.55 -2.99
N ASP A 139 5.47 31.95 -3.72
CA ASP A 139 5.35 32.58 -5.05
C ASP A 139 4.75 31.63 -6.11
N CYS A 140 4.84 30.32 -5.91
CA CYS A 140 4.24 29.33 -6.82
C CYS A 140 2.71 29.36 -6.81
N ALA A 141 2.09 29.99 -5.81
CA ALA A 141 0.64 30.18 -5.78
C ALA A 141 0.11 31.04 -6.95
N ALA A 142 0.96 31.89 -7.53
CA ALA A 142 0.63 32.72 -8.67
C ALA A 142 0.85 32.01 -10.03
N VAL A 143 1.54 30.86 -10.05
CA VAL A 143 1.74 30.05 -11.25
C VAL A 143 0.47 29.26 -11.54
N PRO A 144 0.01 29.15 -12.80
CA PRO A 144 -1.19 28.39 -13.13
C PRO A 144 -1.13 26.94 -12.63
N GLN A 145 -2.27 26.42 -12.17
CA GLN A 145 -2.39 25.03 -11.75
C GLN A 145 -2.01 24.08 -12.89
N GLY A 146 -1.21 23.05 -12.57
CA GLY A 146 -0.73 22.07 -13.53
C GLY A 146 0.49 22.53 -14.35
N ALA A 147 0.91 23.79 -14.26
CA ALA A 147 2.21 24.22 -14.80
C ALA A 147 3.32 24.00 -13.75
N ALA A 148 4.54 23.72 -14.18
CA ALA A 148 5.67 23.65 -13.26
C ALA A 148 6.10 25.05 -12.81
N CYS A 149 6.34 25.20 -11.50
CA CYS A 149 6.86 26.44 -10.93
C CYS A 149 8.39 26.39 -10.83
N THR A 150 8.93 25.42 -10.09
CA THR A 150 10.38 25.29 -9.86
C THR A 150 10.78 23.88 -9.47
N VAL A 151 12.00 23.47 -9.83
CA VAL A 151 12.59 22.18 -9.44
C VAL A 151 13.21 22.31 -8.05
N VAL A 152 12.88 21.38 -7.17
CA VAL A 152 13.44 21.25 -5.81
C VAL A 152 14.75 20.46 -5.84
N GLY A 153 14.79 19.41 -6.65
CA GLY A 153 15.95 18.54 -6.79
C GLY A 153 15.77 17.52 -7.91
N GLU A 154 16.89 16.97 -8.37
CA GLU A 154 16.91 15.85 -9.30
C GLU A 154 17.11 14.55 -8.52
N LEU A 155 16.31 13.53 -8.86
CA LEU A 155 16.45 12.19 -8.30
C LEU A 155 17.68 11.51 -8.89
N GLN A 156 18.37 10.76 -8.05
CA GLN A 156 19.60 10.05 -8.37
C GLN A 156 19.32 8.65 -8.92
N PHE A 157 19.76 8.39 -10.15
CA PHE A 157 19.71 7.06 -10.74
C PHE A 157 20.53 6.06 -9.92
N GLY A 158 19.98 4.87 -9.64
CA GLY A 158 20.58 3.84 -8.80
C GLY A 158 20.50 4.11 -7.30
N VAL A 159 19.89 5.22 -6.86
CA VAL A 159 19.71 5.59 -5.44
C VAL A 159 18.24 5.88 -5.11
N ASP A 160 17.53 6.63 -5.97
CA ASP A 160 16.12 6.94 -5.80
C ASP A 160 15.24 6.10 -6.75
N PHE A 161 15.72 5.85 -7.96
CA PHE A 161 15.06 5.02 -8.97
C PHE A 161 16.10 4.39 -9.91
N VAL A 162 15.68 3.38 -10.66
CA VAL A 162 16.37 2.93 -11.88
C VAL A 162 15.42 3.02 -13.07
N ALA A 163 15.96 3.08 -14.28
CA ALA A 163 15.19 2.92 -15.51
C ALA A 163 15.80 1.81 -16.37
N GLN A 164 14.95 1.04 -17.04
CA GLN A 164 15.37 -0.08 -17.90
C GLN A 164 14.39 -0.30 -19.05
N ALA A 165 14.84 -0.99 -20.10
CA ALA A 165 13.94 -1.46 -21.14
C ALA A 165 12.95 -2.50 -20.57
N SER A 166 11.69 -2.41 -20.99
CA SER A 166 10.62 -3.33 -20.66
C SER A 166 9.84 -3.64 -21.92
N GLY A 167 10.27 -4.67 -22.65
CA GLY A 167 9.87 -4.84 -24.05
C GLY A 167 10.31 -3.63 -24.87
N ASP A 168 9.36 -3.02 -25.58
CA ASP A 168 9.56 -1.78 -26.33
C ASP A 168 9.32 -0.51 -25.50
N ASN A 169 9.08 -0.64 -24.19
CA ASN A 169 8.82 0.52 -23.32
C ASN A 169 10.02 0.81 -22.42
N ILE A 170 10.02 1.99 -21.79
CA ILE A 170 10.96 2.33 -20.70
C ILE A 170 10.23 2.14 -19.39
N ALA A 171 10.68 1.22 -18.55
CA ALA A 171 10.22 1.09 -17.18
C ALA A 171 11.03 2.01 -16.26
N ILE A 172 10.34 2.77 -15.42
CA ILE A 172 10.91 3.56 -14.32
C ILE A 172 10.49 2.87 -13.02
N VAL A 173 11.49 2.49 -12.23
CA VAL A 173 11.33 1.64 -11.04
C VAL A 173 11.87 2.39 -9.83
N PRO A 174 11.00 2.90 -8.94
CA PRO A 174 11.43 3.45 -7.65
C PRO A 174 12.18 2.39 -6.83
N ILE A 175 13.29 2.76 -6.19
CA ILE A 175 14.02 1.85 -5.28
C ILE A 175 13.81 2.18 -3.81
N LYS A 176 13.06 3.25 -3.55
CA LYS A 176 12.42 3.62 -2.30
C LYS A 176 11.11 4.35 -2.64
N PRO A 177 10.13 4.41 -1.72
CA PRO A 177 8.93 5.21 -1.93
C PRO A 177 9.29 6.65 -2.32
N LEU A 178 8.67 7.15 -3.39
CA LEU A 178 8.63 8.56 -3.69
C LEU A 178 7.86 9.29 -2.57
N LYS A 179 8.18 10.56 -2.32
CA LYS A 179 7.47 11.35 -1.32
C LYS A 179 6.01 11.46 -1.72
N GLY A 180 5.08 11.22 -0.79
CA GLY A 180 3.65 11.45 -1.03
C GLY A 180 3.34 12.93 -1.25
N LYS A 181 2.22 13.23 -1.92
CA LYS A 181 1.75 14.60 -2.22
C LYS A 181 2.78 15.47 -2.99
N THR A 182 3.69 14.84 -3.72
CA THR A 182 4.83 15.50 -4.36
C THR A 182 4.77 15.27 -5.86
N SER A 183 5.10 16.31 -6.64
CA SER A 183 5.13 16.23 -8.09
C SER A 183 6.54 15.97 -8.60
N TYR A 184 6.62 15.17 -9.67
CA TYR A 184 7.86 14.79 -10.32
C TYR A 184 7.73 15.01 -11.82
N ILE A 185 8.68 15.71 -12.43
CA ILE A 185 8.80 15.79 -13.89
C ILE A 185 9.73 14.67 -14.34
N VAL A 186 9.24 13.79 -15.22
CA VAL A 186 10.06 12.84 -15.95
C VAL A 186 10.40 13.46 -17.30
N ALA A 187 11.70 13.47 -17.64
CA ALA A 187 12.20 13.94 -18.93
C ALA A 187 12.97 12.81 -19.64
N LEU A 188 12.63 12.60 -20.91
CA LEU A 188 13.37 11.71 -21.82
C LEU A 188 14.18 12.54 -22.81
N THR A 189 15.37 12.07 -23.17
CA THR A 189 16.23 12.74 -24.14
C THR A 189 16.45 11.92 -25.41
N ASN A 190 16.93 12.57 -26.47
CA ASN A 190 17.30 11.95 -27.74
C ASN A 190 18.56 11.05 -27.67
N GLU A 191 19.15 10.89 -26.47
CA GLU A 191 20.19 9.88 -26.23
C GLU A 191 19.60 8.45 -26.21
N LEU A 192 18.28 8.31 -26.04
CA LEU A 192 17.59 7.06 -26.29
C LEU A 192 17.72 6.67 -27.76
N THR A 193 18.12 5.43 -28.04
CA THR A 193 18.27 4.91 -29.39
C THR A 193 17.44 3.66 -29.63
N ASP A 194 17.08 3.44 -30.89
CA ASP A 194 16.53 2.19 -31.36
C ASP A 194 17.62 1.15 -31.64
N SER A 195 17.22 -0.10 -31.88
CA SER A 195 18.12 -1.22 -32.18
C SER A 195 18.97 -1.05 -33.44
N ASN A 196 18.73 -0.02 -34.25
CA ASN A 196 19.53 0.35 -35.41
C ASN A 196 20.47 1.54 -35.13
N GLY A 197 20.50 2.06 -33.90
CA GLY A 197 21.29 3.21 -33.47
C GLY A 197 20.71 4.57 -33.85
N ASN A 198 19.43 4.65 -34.25
CA ASN A 198 18.78 5.94 -34.50
C ASN A 198 18.18 6.49 -33.20
N ALA A 199 18.29 7.81 -32.99
CA ALA A 199 17.65 8.48 -31.86
C ALA A 199 16.12 8.29 -31.88
N VAL A 200 15.55 8.01 -30.71
CA VAL A 200 14.10 8.10 -30.47
C VAL A 200 13.70 9.56 -30.49
N LEU A 201 12.56 9.88 -31.11
CA LEU A 201 12.06 11.25 -31.24
C LEU A 201 10.79 11.46 -30.40
N GLY A 202 10.43 12.73 -30.16
CA GLY A 202 9.12 13.05 -29.58
C GLY A 202 7.98 12.63 -30.50
N SER A 203 6.77 12.49 -29.97
CA SER A 203 5.59 12.31 -30.83
C SER A 203 5.37 13.56 -31.68
N PRO A 204 4.74 13.49 -32.87
CA PRO A 204 4.42 14.68 -33.65
C PRO A 204 3.59 15.70 -32.84
N THR A 205 2.72 15.22 -31.95
CA THR A 205 1.95 16.06 -31.03
C THR A 205 2.86 16.74 -30.01
N TYR A 206 3.82 16.02 -29.42
CA TYR A 206 4.79 16.58 -28.49
C TYR A 206 5.64 17.66 -29.17
N GLU A 207 6.17 17.40 -30.36
CA GLU A 207 6.97 18.37 -31.14
C GLU A 207 6.20 19.66 -31.47
N LEU A 208 4.87 19.60 -31.56
CA LEU A 208 4.04 20.79 -31.75
C LEU A 208 3.88 21.59 -30.46
N VAL A 209 3.61 20.92 -29.34
CA VAL A 209 3.40 21.59 -28.04
C VAL A 209 4.71 21.95 -27.34
N LYS A 210 5.84 21.39 -27.76
CA LYS A 210 7.19 21.80 -27.32
C LYS A 210 7.57 23.19 -27.85
N GLN A 211 7.01 23.62 -28.99
CA GLN A 211 7.33 24.93 -29.56
C GLN A 211 7.01 26.04 -28.57
N ASP A 212 7.83 27.09 -28.58
CA ASP A 212 7.68 28.24 -27.70
C ASP A 212 6.31 28.92 -27.91
N LEU A 213 5.50 28.94 -26.85
CA LEU A 213 4.15 29.50 -26.85
C LEU A 213 4.11 30.99 -27.24
N ALA A 214 5.15 31.76 -26.90
CA ALA A 214 5.18 33.20 -27.16
C ALA A 214 5.44 33.53 -28.63
N THR A 215 6.19 32.67 -29.33
CA THR A 215 6.63 32.89 -30.71
C THR A 215 5.89 32.02 -31.74
N LYS A 216 5.41 30.83 -31.34
CA LYS A 216 4.69 29.88 -32.19
C LYS A 216 3.43 29.34 -31.47
N PRO A 217 2.46 30.20 -31.10
CA PRO A 217 1.24 29.77 -30.43
C PRO A 217 0.39 28.87 -31.32
N LEU A 218 -0.11 27.77 -30.77
CA LEU A 218 -1.05 26.89 -31.45
C LEU A 218 -2.47 27.49 -31.58
N GLY A 219 -3.27 26.90 -32.47
CA GLY A 219 -4.53 27.48 -32.94
C GLY A 219 -5.64 27.53 -31.88
N SER A 220 -5.89 26.43 -31.17
CA SER A 220 -6.95 26.35 -30.16
C SER A 220 -6.46 26.75 -28.76
N GLU A 221 -7.38 27.13 -27.87
CA GLU A 221 -7.05 27.44 -26.48
C GLU A 221 -6.54 26.21 -25.74
N ALA A 222 -7.21 25.06 -25.87
CA ALA A 222 -6.74 23.80 -25.29
C ALA A 222 -5.32 23.42 -25.76
N GLN A 223 -5.00 23.64 -27.04
CA GLN A 223 -3.65 23.42 -27.57
C GLN A 223 -2.63 24.38 -26.94
N ARG A 224 -2.97 25.67 -26.78
CA ARG A 224 -2.09 26.64 -26.12
C ARG A 224 -1.92 26.36 -24.63
N SER A 225 -2.94 25.87 -23.95
CA SER A 225 -2.85 25.44 -22.55
C SER A 225 -1.89 24.26 -22.41
N LEU A 226 -2.04 23.23 -23.24
CA LEU A 226 -1.10 22.09 -23.26
C LEU A 226 0.33 22.54 -23.61
N GLN A 227 0.47 23.43 -24.60
CA GLN A 227 1.76 24.04 -24.96
C GLN A 227 2.37 24.78 -23.77
N GLY A 228 1.59 25.59 -23.05
CA GLY A 228 2.05 26.29 -21.85
C GLY A 228 2.51 25.34 -20.74
N VAL A 229 1.79 24.24 -20.52
CA VAL A 229 2.16 23.20 -19.55
C VAL A 229 3.49 22.55 -19.94
N VAL A 230 3.64 22.04 -21.16
CA VAL A 230 4.89 21.40 -21.62
C VAL A 230 6.07 22.38 -21.61
N ASN A 231 5.85 23.61 -22.09
CA ASN A 231 6.87 24.67 -22.03
C ASN A 231 7.28 24.98 -20.59
N SER A 232 6.36 24.95 -19.63
CA SER A 232 6.68 25.16 -18.21
C SER A 232 7.55 24.04 -17.65
N TYR A 233 7.31 22.79 -18.05
CA TYR A 233 8.10 21.64 -17.60
C TYR A 233 9.53 21.75 -18.09
N GLU A 234 9.71 21.97 -19.40
CA GLU A 234 11.03 22.16 -20.00
C GLU A 234 11.76 23.39 -19.42
N ALA A 235 11.05 24.50 -19.20
CA ALA A 235 11.64 25.68 -18.58
C ALA A 235 12.13 25.41 -17.15
N ALA A 236 11.36 24.68 -16.34
CA ALA A 236 11.73 24.36 -14.96
C ALA A 236 12.96 23.45 -14.89
N ILE A 237 12.99 22.37 -15.68
CA ILE A 237 14.16 21.46 -15.72
C ILE A 237 15.38 22.13 -16.38
N GLY A 238 15.17 23.02 -17.35
CA GLY A 238 16.24 23.81 -17.97
C GLY A 238 16.91 24.75 -16.97
N GLN A 239 16.13 25.39 -16.09
CA GLN A 239 16.66 26.18 -14.97
C GLN A 239 17.43 25.33 -13.96
N ALA A 240 17.07 24.05 -13.81
CA ALA A 240 17.80 23.07 -13.00
C ALA A 240 19.06 22.52 -13.71
N GLY A 241 19.36 22.95 -14.93
CA GLY A 241 20.55 22.57 -15.68
C GLY A 241 20.36 21.41 -16.66
N ALA A 242 19.12 21.03 -16.99
CA ALA A 242 18.87 20.10 -18.09
C ALA A 242 19.04 20.77 -19.45
N ASP A 243 19.59 20.03 -20.42
CA ASP A 243 19.66 20.47 -21.81
C ASP A 243 18.32 20.23 -22.50
N THR A 244 17.50 21.28 -22.59
CA THR A 244 16.15 21.22 -23.16
C THR A 244 16.16 21.03 -24.68
N GLU A 245 17.28 21.28 -25.36
CA GLU A 245 17.38 21.04 -26.82
C GLU A 245 17.27 19.53 -27.12
N ASN A 246 17.83 18.70 -26.24
CA ASN A 246 17.84 17.24 -26.39
C ASN A 246 16.60 16.54 -25.82
N VAL A 247 15.70 17.25 -25.14
CA VAL A 247 14.47 16.68 -24.56
C VAL A 247 13.51 16.27 -25.68
N ILE A 248 13.07 15.01 -25.67
CA ILE A 248 12.10 14.47 -26.63
C ILE A 248 10.72 14.26 -26.02
N TYR A 249 10.62 14.27 -24.69
CA TYR A 249 9.38 14.10 -23.97
C TYR A 249 9.52 14.59 -22.53
N THR A 250 8.46 15.24 -22.01
CA THR A 250 8.29 15.53 -20.59
C THR A 250 6.88 15.17 -20.17
N MET A 251 6.76 14.66 -18.95
CA MET A 251 5.48 14.50 -18.26
C MET A 251 5.65 14.83 -16.78
N ALA A 252 4.57 15.25 -16.13
CA ALA A 252 4.52 15.34 -14.68
C ALA A 252 3.71 14.17 -14.11
N MET A 253 4.12 13.69 -12.94
CA MET A 253 3.33 12.80 -12.09
C MET A 253 3.30 13.35 -10.67
N THR A 254 2.13 13.46 -10.07
CA THR A 254 1.93 13.82 -8.67
C THR A 254 1.55 12.59 -7.89
N THR A 255 2.31 12.25 -6.84
CA THR A 255 2.04 11.11 -5.97
C THR A 255 0.88 11.40 -5.02
N GLN A 256 0.12 10.37 -4.71
CA GLN A 256 -1.06 10.48 -3.84
C GLN A 256 -0.71 10.77 -2.37
N SER A 257 -1.73 11.12 -1.60
CA SER A 257 -1.66 11.11 -0.14
C SER A 257 -1.85 9.70 0.41
N THR A 258 -0.83 9.17 1.09
CA THR A 258 -0.85 7.79 1.59
C THR A 258 -1.16 7.71 3.08
N VAL A 259 -0.67 8.66 3.88
CA VAL A 259 -0.75 8.63 5.35
C VAL A 259 -1.80 9.56 5.97
N ASP A 260 -2.31 10.54 5.22
CA ASP A 260 -3.14 11.63 5.76
C ASP A 260 -4.47 11.14 6.38
N VAL A 261 -5.11 10.14 5.76
CA VAL A 261 -6.40 9.59 6.23
C VAL A 261 -6.25 8.91 7.59
N LEU A 262 -5.26 8.04 7.75
CA LEU A 262 -5.03 7.38 9.04
C LEU A 262 -4.46 8.34 10.09
N GLY A 263 -3.65 9.32 9.66
CA GLY A 263 -3.17 10.40 10.52
C GLY A 263 -4.31 11.25 11.08
N SER A 264 -5.32 11.58 10.25
CA SER A 264 -6.50 12.35 10.67
C SER A 264 -7.30 11.57 11.71
N LEU A 265 -7.47 10.26 11.53
CA LEU A 265 -8.16 9.40 12.50
C LEU A 265 -7.40 9.29 13.82
N LYS A 266 -6.06 9.15 13.80
CA LYS A 266 -5.25 9.21 15.02
C LYS A 266 -5.49 10.53 15.75
N ALA A 267 -5.48 11.66 15.03
CA ALA A 267 -5.70 12.99 15.59
C ALA A 267 -7.11 13.16 16.19
N LEU A 268 -8.13 12.59 15.55
CA LEU A 268 -9.51 12.61 16.05
C LEU A 268 -9.67 11.76 17.32
N MET A 269 -9.14 10.53 17.32
CA MET A 269 -9.15 9.66 18.50
C MET A 269 -8.45 10.32 19.70
N ALA A 270 -7.29 10.91 19.43
CA ALA A 270 -6.51 11.72 20.35
C ALA A 270 -7.32 12.88 20.98
N GLN A 271 -7.94 13.69 20.12
CA GLN A 271 -8.73 14.84 20.54
C GLN A 271 -9.95 14.41 21.36
N GLN A 272 -10.64 13.35 20.91
CA GLN A 272 -11.80 12.81 21.60
C GLN A 272 -11.42 12.29 22.99
N PHE A 273 -10.37 11.48 23.10
CA PHE A 273 -9.91 10.94 24.38
C PHE A 273 -9.53 12.05 25.36
N ALA A 274 -8.81 13.08 24.89
CA ALA A 274 -8.44 14.24 25.70
C ALA A 274 -9.66 15.04 26.17
N ALA A 275 -10.65 15.24 25.29
CA ALA A 275 -11.89 15.93 25.62
C ALA A 275 -12.73 15.17 26.66
N GLU A 276 -12.84 13.84 26.51
CA GLU A 276 -13.55 12.95 27.44
C GLU A 276 -12.89 12.97 28.83
N ALA A 277 -11.56 12.89 28.87
CA ALA A 277 -10.79 13.02 30.11
C ALA A 277 -10.99 14.38 30.78
N ALA A 278 -10.96 15.48 30.01
CA ALA A 278 -11.20 16.83 30.54
C ALA A 278 -12.64 17.02 31.07
N ALA A 279 -13.61 16.36 30.44
CA ALA A 279 -15.01 16.35 30.85
C ALA A 279 -15.31 15.37 31.99
N MET A 280 -14.31 14.60 32.46
CA MET A 280 -14.46 13.55 33.48
C MET A 280 -15.51 12.49 33.12
N VAL A 281 -15.65 12.18 31.83
CA VAL A 281 -16.52 11.09 31.37
C VAL A 281 -15.68 9.85 31.01
N PRO A 282 -16.26 8.64 31.11
CA PRO A 282 -15.58 7.43 30.66
C PRO A 282 -15.17 7.55 29.17
N PRO A 283 -13.94 7.15 28.80
CA PRO A 283 -13.53 7.15 27.41
C PRO A 283 -14.46 6.32 26.53
N SER A 284 -14.80 6.81 25.35
CA SER A 284 -15.63 6.09 24.38
C SER A 284 -14.98 4.78 23.91
N LEU A 285 -13.66 4.79 23.72
CA LEU A 285 -12.83 3.63 23.41
C LEU A 285 -12.43 2.89 24.69
N SER A 286 -13.41 2.47 25.50
CA SER A 286 -13.15 1.67 26.71
C SER A 286 -13.28 0.17 26.45
N ILE A 287 -12.32 -0.60 26.97
CA ILE A 287 -12.50 -2.05 27.09
C ILE A 287 -13.48 -2.33 28.24
N THR A 288 -14.50 -3.13 27.96
CA THR A 288 -15.63 -3.45 28.84
C THR A 288 -15.89 -4.95 28.87
N ASN A 289 -16.78 -5.39 29.76
CA ASN A 289 -17.18 -6.81 29.88
C ASN A 289 -16.01 -7.79 30.08
N VAL A 290 -14.95 -7.34 30.77
CA VAL A 290 -13.80 -8.19 31.09
C VAL A 290 -14.25 -9.35 31.98
N MET A 291 -14.07 -10.57 31.51
CA MET A 291 -14.49 -11.80 32.17
C MET A 291 -13.35 -12.81 32.21
N ASP A 292 -13.03 -13.32 33.40
CA ASP A 292 -12.20 -14.51 33.57
C ASP A 292 -13.02 -15.74 33.13
N THR A 293 -12.53 -16.49 32.15
CA THR A 293 -13.22 -17.69 31.65
C THR A 293 -13.03 -18.89 32.56
N THR A 294 -12.13 -18.80 33.53
CA THR A 294 -11.65 -19.89 34.40
C THR A 294 -10.90 -21.01 33.68
N LEU A 295 -10.66 -20.85 32.38
CA LEU A 295 -9.91 -21.78 31.54
C LEU A 295 -8.47 -21.32 31.41
N SER A 296 -7.54 -22.27 31.38
CA SER A 296 -6.21 -22.03 30.85
C SER A 296 -6.20 -22.15 29.32
N VAL A 297 -5.17 -21.63 28.67
CA VAL A 297 -4.99 -21.82 27.22
C VAL A 297 -4.81 -23.30 26.87
N ALA A 298 -4.21 -24.11 27.75
CA ALA A 298 -4.12 -25.55 27.55
C ALA A 298 -5.50 -26.24 27.52
N ASP A 299 -6.49 -25.74 28.28
CA ASP A 299 -7.85 -26.28 28.25
C ASP A 299 -8.55 -25.98 26.92
N VAL A 300 -8.32 -24.77 26.36
CA VAL A 300 -8.89 -24.38 25.06
C VAL A 300 -8.24 -25.12 23.90
N LEU A 301 -6.92 -25.33 23.97
CA LEU A 301 -6.16 -26.07 22.97
C LEU A 301 -6.13 -27.59 23.24
N ALA A 302 -7.01 -28.11 24.09
CA ALA A 302 -7.03 -29.52 24.46
C ALA A 302 -7.13 -30.41 23.20
N GLY A 303 -6.19 -31.35 23.06
CA GLY A 303 -6.09 -32.25 21.91
C GLY A 303 -5.47 -31.63 20.65
N GLN A 304 -5.12 -30.34 20.66
CA GLN A 304 -4.44 -29.63 19.56
C GLN A 304 -2.94 -29.42 19.85
N ILE A 305 -2.54 -29.49 21.13
CA ILE A 305 -1.14 -29.37 21.57
C ILE A 305 -0.58 -30.74 22.01
N PRO A 306 0.73 -30.98 21.83
CA PRO A 306 1.34 -32.21 22.32
C PRO A 306 1.44 -32.23 23.87
N PRO A 307 1.44 -33.42 24.51
CA PRO A 307 1.40 -33.53 25.97
C PRO A 307 2.50 -32.76 26.71
N GLU A 308 3.70 -32.70 26.14
CA GLU A 308 4.86 -31.98 26.68
C GLU A 308 4.67 -30.46 26.70
N ALA A 309 3.79 -29.91 25.86
CA ALA A 309 3.50 -28.48 25.80
C ALA A 309 2.37 -28.06 26.77
N VAL A 310 1.61 -29.01 27.31
CA VAL A 310 0.50 -28.73 28.24
C VAL A 310 0.93 -27.84 29.42
N PRO A 311 2.07 -28.08 30.11
CA PRO A 311 2.51 -27.20 31.19
C PRO A 311 2.76 -25.75 30.74
N LEU A 312 3.33 -25.55 29.54
CA LEU A 312 3.60 -24.22 28.99
C LEU A 312 2.30 -23.46 28.74
N TYR A 313 1.34 -24.06 28.04
CA TYR A 313 0.05 -23.42 27.76
C TYR A 313 -0.85 -23.29 28.99
N SER A 314 -0.67 -24.13 30.01
CA SER A 314 -1.36 -24.00 31.30
C SER A 314 -0.89 -22.77 32.08
N SER A 315 0.23 -22.15 31.70
CA SER A 315 0.72 -20.92 32.34
C SER A 315 -0.09 -19.68 31.98
N ALA A 316 -0.96 -19.73 30.97
CA ALA A 316 -1.75 -18.59 30.52
C ALA A 316 -3.24 -18.81 30.86
N ASN A 317 -3.82 -17.89 31.63
CA ASN A 317 -5.25 -17.86 31.95
C ASN A 317 -6.00 -17.07 30.88
N LEU A 318 -7.14 -17.59 30.39
CA LEU A 318 -7.92 -16.99 29.34
C LEU A 318 -9.03 -16.07 29.89
N TYR A 319 -9.11 -14.89 29.29
CA TYR A 319 -10.11 -13.86 29.56
C TYR A 319 -10.80 -13.46 28.25
N SER A 320 -12.03 -12.99 28.36
CA SER A 320 -12.75 -12.34 27.26
C SER A 320 -13.12 -10.92 27.64
N ALA A 321 -13.23 -10.04 26.64
CA ALA A 321 -13.71 -8.67 26.81
C ALA A 321 -14.33 -8.15 25.51
N THR A 322 -14.86 -6.94 25.54
CA THR A 322 -15.40 -6.25 24.36
C THR A 322 -14.96 -4.80 24.30
N ILE A 323 -14.83 -4.25 23.10
CA ILE A 323 -14.62 -2.81 22.85
C ILE A 323 -15.55 -2.35 21.73
N ASN A 324 -16.05 -1.12 21.82
CA ASN A 324 -16.81 -0.52 20.73
C ASN A 324 -15.86 0.33 19.88
N LEU A 325 -15.71 -0.02 18.60
CA LEU A 325 -14.83 0.65 17.66
C LEU A 325 -15.64 1.30 16.53
N PRO A 326 -15.27 2.52 16.08
CA PRO A 326 -15.81 3.10 14.87
C PRO A 326 -15.54 2.20 13.66
N TYR A 327 -16.56 2.01 12.83
CA TYR A 327 -16.46 1.23 11.60
C TYR A 327 -16.79 2.13 10.42
N TYR A 328 -15.98 2.06 9.37
CA TYR A 328 -16.03 2.95 8.22
C TYR A 328 -16.26 2.21 6.90
N LEU A 329 -16.12 0.88 6.90
CA LEU A 329 -16.43 0.03 5.75
C LEU A 329 -17.95 -0.13 5.57
N GLY A 330 -18.33 -0.63 4.39
CA GLY A 330 -19.71 -0.99 4.08
C GLY A 330 -20.27 -2.02 5.07
N THR A 331 -21.53 -1.82 5.45
CA THR A 331 -22.33 -2.76 6.24
C THR A 331 -23.54 -3.22 5.44
N PRO A 332 -23.96 -4.50 5.53
CA PRO A 332 -25.10 -4.98 4.76
C PRO A 332 -26.35 -4.14 4.99
N SER A 333 -27.04 -3.82 3.91
CA SER A 333 -28.34 -3.12 3.91
C SER A 333 -29.33 -3.84 3.00
N ALA A 334 -30.60 -3.44 3.03
CA ALA A 334 -31.59 -4.01 2.11
C ALA A 334 -31.30 -3.62 0.65
N GLU A 335 -30.72 -2.45 0.44
CA GLU A 335 -30.37 -1.88 -0.86
C GLU A 335 -29.05 -2.44 -1.41
N ASN A 336 -28.07 -2.67 -0.53
CA ASN A 336 -26.80 -3.30 -0.87
C ASN A 336 -26.40 -4.34 0.22
N PRO A 337 -26.87 -5.59 0.10
CA PRO A 337 -26.49 -6.65 1.03
C PRO A 337 -24.99 -7.00 0.97
N MET A 338 -24.37 -6.80 -0.20
CA MET A 338 -22.95 -7.07 -0.46
C MET A 338 -22.04 -5.88 -0.13
N ALA A 339 -22.56 -4.83 0.51
CA ALA A 339 -21.78 -3.64 0.87
C ALA A 339 -20.43 -3.93 1.54
N PRO A 340 -20.25 -4.97 2.40
CA PRO A 340 -18.94 -5.29 2.96
C PRO A 340 -17.83 -5.61 1.94
N VAL A 341 -18.19 -5.97 0.69
CA VAL A 341 -17.26 -6.23 -0.41
C VAL A 341 -17.50 -5.35 -1.64
N THR A 342 -18.45 -4.42 -1.60
CA THR A 342 -18.75 -3.52 -2.74
C THR A 342 -18.73 -2.04 -2.38
N ASP A 343 -18.61 -1.70 -1.10
CA ASP A 343 -18.60 -0.33 -0.59
C ASP A 343 -17.37 -0.07 0.28
N TRP A 344 -16.88 1.16 0.25
CA TRP A 344 -15.59 1.58 0.80
C TRP A 344 -15.73 2.84 1.66
N TRP A 345 -14.63 3.32 2.23
CA TRP A 345 -14.70 4.48 3.11
C TRP A 345 -15.04 5.75 2.32
N LYS A 346 -15.96 6.54 2.88
CA LYS A 346 -16.36 7.85 2.35
C LYS A 346 -15.94 8.96 3.30
N ALA A 347 -15.64 10.12 2.75
CA ALA A 347 -15.30 11.30 3.53
C ALA A 347 -16.52 11.91 4.24
N LEU A 348 -16.30 12.47 5.43
CA LEU A 348 -17.31 13.13 6.25
C LEU A 348 -17.67 14.52 5.72
N CYS A 349 -16.69 15.23 5.16
CA CYS A 349 -16.82 16.60 4.69
C CYS A 349 -16.86 16.61 3.15
N ASP A 350 -17.12 17.76 2.54
CA ASP A 350 -16.87 17.99 1.12
C ASP A 350 -15.39 18.28 0.91
N SER A 351 -14.88 17.96 -0.28
CA SER A 351 -13.50 18.26 -0.65
C SER A 351 -13.15 19.73 -0.47
N GLY A 352 -12.04 19.97 0.26
CA GLY A 352 -11.46 21.29 0.41
C GLY A 352 -11.10 21.94 -0.93
N ALA A 353 -10.82 21.14 -1.97
CA ALA A 353 -10.58 21.66 -3.32
C ALA A 353 -11.87 22.22 -3.95
N MET A 354 -12.99 21.51 -3.84
CA MET A 354 -14.30 21.99 -4.31
C MET A 354 -14.73 23.23 -3.54
N LEU A 355 -14.54 23.23 -2.22
CA LEU A 355 -14.86 24.38 -1.36
C LEU A 355 -14.01 25.61 -1.69
N ALA A 356 -12.73 25.43 -1.99
CA ALA A 356 -11.87 26.50 -2.46
C ALA A 356 -12.33 27.05 -3.82
N GLY A 357 -12.72 26.17 -4.75
CA GLY A 357 -13.32 26.55 -6.03
C GLY A 357 -14.62 27.34 -5.85
N LEU A 358 -15.52 26.87 -4.97
CA LEU A 358 -16.76 27.55 -4.64
C LEU A 358 -16.50 28.92 -3.99
N ALA A 359 -15.56 29.01 -3.05
CA ALA A 359 -15.18 30.27 -2.40
C ALA A 359 -14.64 31.30 -3.41
N ALA A 360 -13.89 30.86 -4.42
CA ALA A 360 -13.37 31.73 -5.46
C ALA A 360 -14.47 32.24 -6.42
N GLN A 361 -15.49 31.43 -6.70
CA GLN A 361 -16.54 31.75 -7.66
C GLN A 361 -17.76 32.45 -7.02
N ASN A 362 -18.16 32.01 -5.84
CA ASN A 362 -19.35 32.48 -5.12
C ASN A 362 -19.17 32.33 -3.59
N PRO A 363 -18.40 33.22 -2.94
CA PRO A 363 -18.11 33.10 -1.50
C PRO A 363 -19.37 33.16 -0.62
N ASP A 364 -20.44 33.83 -1.06
CA ASP A 364 -21.70 33.93 -0.33
C ASP A 364 -22.46 32.59 -0.25
N ALA A 365 -22.10 31.61 -1.08
CA ALA A 365 -22.65 30.25 -1.02
C ALA A 365 -22.11 29.43 0.16
N ILE A 366 -21.10 29.93 0.89
CA ILE A 366 -20.51 29.27 2.05
C ILE A 366 -20.94 30.05 3.31
N PRO A 367 -21.99 29.61 4.03
CA PRO A 367 -22.47 30.32 5.21
C PRO A 367 -21.40 30.37 6.31
N ALA A 368 -21.35 31.46 7.07
CA ALA A 368 -20.39 31.60 8.17
C ALA A 368 -20.68 30.64 9.36
N ASP A 369 -21.96 30.36 9.59
CA ASP A 369 -22.43 29.43 10.62
C ASP A 369 -22.60 28.02 10.02
N PRO A 370 -22.50 26.96 10.85
CA PRO A 370 -22.71 25.60 10.38
C PRO A 370 -24.15 25.37 9.91
N VAL A 371 -24.33 24.67 8.79
CA VAL A 371 -25.67 24.35 8.25
C VAL A 371 -26.34 23.17 8.96
N ASP A 372 -25.54 22.28 9.54
CA ASP A 372 -25.98 21.17 10.39
C ASP A 372 -24.86 20.73 11.37
N ALA A 373 -25.10 19.63 12.10
CA ALA A 373 -24.14 19.12 13.08
C ALA A 373 -22.87 18.54 12.45
N ILE A 374 -22.97 17.92 11.27
CA ILE A 374 -21.83 17.34 10.55
C ILE A 374 -20.96 18.47 9.99
N ASP A 375 -21.58 19.50 9.42
CA ASP A 375 -20.87 20.71 8.98
C ASP A 375 -20.16 21.40 10.15
N GLY A 376 -20.83 21.49 11.31
CA GLY A 376 -20.20 21.96 12.55
C GLY A 376 -18.98 21.13 12.97
N GLN A 377 -19.02 19.81 12.78
CA GLN A 377 -17.88 18.93 13.03
C GLN A 377 -16.74 19.19 12.02
N CYS A 378 -17.04 19.32 10.72
CA CYS A 378 -16.07 19.66 9.68
C CYS A 378 -15.38 21.01 9.96
N MET A 379 -16.14 22.02 10.40
CA MET A 379 -15.60 23.31 10.81
C MET A 379 -14.68 23.20 12.04
N ALA A 380 -15.08 22.42 13.05
CA ALA A 380 -14.27 22.21 14.26
C ALA A 380 -12.95 21.50 13.94
N ILE A 381 -12.98 20.52 13.03
CA ILE A 381 -11.76 19.84 12.55
C ILE A 381 -10.87 20.83 11.80
N SER A 382 -11.45 21.65 10.93
CA SER A 382 -10.70 22.70 10.21
C SER A 382 -9.98 23.65 11.15
N GLN A 383 -10.67 24.09 12.20
CA GLN A 383 -10.08 24.94 13.23
C GLN A 383 -8.96 24.24 14.00
N ALA A 384 -9.17 22.97 14.39
CA ALA A 384 -8.17 22.18 15.10
C ALA A 384 -6.91 21.92 14.25
N SER A 385 -7.09 21.72 12.95
CA SER A 385 -6.02 21.52 11.97
C SER A 385 -5.40 22.82 11.45
N GLY A 386 -5.88 23.99 11.90
CA GLY A 386 -5.38 25.30 11.47
C GLY A 386 -5.64 25.62 9.99
N LEU A 387 -6.64 25.01 9.38
CA LEU A 387 -6.99 25.25 7.97
C LEU A 387 -7.60 26.65 7.81
N PRO A 388 -7.16 27.45 6.82
CA PRO A 388 -7.79 28.72 6.52
C PRO A 388 -9.21 28.51 5.97
N ALA A 389 -10.09 29.50 6.18
CA ALA A 389 -11.44 29.47 5.62
C ALA A 389 -11.40 29.33 4.08
N PRO A 390 -12.29 28.53 3.47
CA PRO A 390 -13.46 27.88 4.09
C PRO A 390 -13.16 26.60 4.87
N GLY A 391 -11.94 26.07 4.81
CA GLY A 391 -11.57 24.79 5.43
C GLY A 391 -12.37 23.63 4.87
N LEU A 392 -12.60 22.60 5.69
CA LEU A 392 -13.57 21.54 5.48
C LEU A 392 -14.97 21.99 5.93
N ARG A 393 -15.96 21.68 5.10
CA ARG A 393 -17.39 21.93 5.32
C ARG A 393 -18.21 20.73 4.86
N ASN A 394 -19.47 20.66 5.24
CA ASN A 394 -20.44 19.70 4.71
C ASN A 394 -21.66 20.46 4.16
N LEU A 395 -21.52 20.97 2.94
CA LEU A 395 -22.54 21.68 2.18
C LEU A 395 -23.23 20.79 1.14
N GLY A 396 -22.72 19.56 0.92
CA GLY A 396 -23.31 18.59 -0.01
C GLY A 396 -22.96 18.88 -1.47
N ILE A 397 -21.77 19.43 -1.71
CA ILE A 397 -21.29 19.74 -3.07
C ILE A 397 -20.40 18.63 -3.64
N ASP A 398 -19.85 17.78 -2.78
CA ASP A 398 -19.02 16.61 -3.13
C ASP A 398 -19.91 15.36 -3.01
N GLU A 399 -20.25 14.73 -4.14
CA GLU A 399 -21.11 13.53 -4.15
C GLU A 399 -20.28 12.26 -3.95
N GLU A 400 -19.08 12.21 -4.53
CA GLU A 400 -18.19 11.06 -4.56
C GLU A 400 -17.57 10.77 -3.18
N ARG A 401 -17.30 11.82 -2.41
CA ARG A 401 -16.73 11.80 -1.05
C ARG A 401 -15.42 11.02 -0.98
N ASN A 402 -14.55 11.28 -1.94
CA ASN A 402 -13.24 10.64 -2.04
C ASN A 402 -12.32 11.05 -0.88
N LEU A 403 -11.63 10.07 -0.28
CA LEU A 403 -10.66 10.31 0.77
C LEU A 403 -9.29 10.66 0.20
N THR A 404 -8.86 11.91 0.40
CA THR A 404 -7.65 12.49 -0.18
C THR A 404 -7.00 13.47 0.79
N LYS A 405 -5.89 14.12 0.41
CA LYS A 405 -5.33 15.25 1.16
C LYS A 405 -6.28 16.44 1.28
N PHE A 406 -7.23 16.56 0.36
CA PHE A 406 -8.23 17.62 0.36
C PHE A 406 -9.47 17.27 1.20
N ASN A 407 -9.67 15.98 1.47
CA ASN A 407 -10.79 15.49 2.27
C ASN A 407 -10.37 14.26 3.10
N PRO A 408 -9.49 14.40 4.11
CA PRO A 408 -8.83 13.26 4.73
C PRO A 408 -9.64 12.62 5.86
N VAL A 409 -10.83 13.12 6.17
CA VAL A 409 -11.61 12.71 7.35
C VAL A 409 -12.69 11.73 6.93
N PRO A 410 -12.61 10.44 7.30
CA PRO A 410 -13.64 9.47 6.95
C PRO A 410 -14.89 9.59 7.84
N ALA A 411 -16.05 9.33 7.24
CA ALA A 411 -17.33 9.24 7.93
C ALA A 411 -17.53 7.82 8.49
N PRO A 412 -17.77 7.67 9.81
CA PRO A 412 -18.11 6.36 10.36
C PRO A 412 -19.48 5.91 9.84
N THR A 413 -19.57 4.68 9.34
CA THR A 413 -20.82 4.05 8.90
C THR A 413 -21.60 3.47 10.09
N SER A 414 -20.88 2.96 11.08
CA SER A 414 -21.46 2.41 12.31
C SER A 414 -20.46 2.38 13.46
N THR A 415 -20.89 1.88 14.62
CA THR A 415 -20.00 1.47 15.71
C THR A 415 -20.16 -0.03 15.90
N GLN A 416 -19.06 -0.78 15.87
CA GLN A 416 -19.07 -2.23 16.05
C GLN A 416 -18.57 -2.62 17.43
N THR A 417 -19.31 -3.52 18.09
CA THR A 417 -18.80 -4.24 19.26
C THR A 417 -17.84 -5.33 18.81
N VAL A 418 -16.56 -5.14 19.09
CA VAL A 418 -15.48 -6.08 18.77
C VAL A 418 -15.14 -6.89 20.01
N TYR A 419 -15.07 -8.21 19.84
CA TYR A 419 -14.69 -9.14 20.90
C TYR A 419 -13.17 -9.24 21.01
N ILE A 420 -12.69 -9.18 22.25
CA ILE A 420 -11.27 -9.25 22.59
C ILE A 420 -11.02 -10.58 23.27
N GLN A 421 -10.00 -11.29 22.80
CA GLN A 421 -9.36 -12.38 23.52
C GLN A 421 -8.21 -11.81 24.35
N MET A 422 -8.13 -12.17 25.64
CA MET A 422 -7.05 -11.73 26.51
C MET A 422 -6.41 -12.92 27.23
N THR A 423 -5.11 -12.87 27.50
CA THR A 423 -4.48 -13.84 28.42
C THR A 423 -3.65 -13.14 29.49
N THR A 424 -3.58 -13.75 30.68
CA THR A 424 -2.73 -13.27 31.78
C THR A 424 -1.87 -14.40 32.34
N PRO A 425 -0.65 -14.12 32.82
CA PRO A 425 0.16 -15.14 33.48
C PRO A 425 -0.47 -15.72 34.76
N ASP A 426 -0.57 -17.06 34.83
CA ASP A 426 -0.74 -17.80 36.07
C ASP A 426 0.61 -17.90 36.79
N VAL A 427 0.81 -17.09 37.83
CA VAL A 427 2.09 -17.01 38.54
C VAL A 427 2.55 -18.35 39.10
N THR A 428 1.63 -19.21 39.54
CA THR A 428 1.98 -20.51 40.12
C THR A 428 2.47 -21.44 39.02
N VAL A 429 1.72 -21.57 37.93
CA VAL A 429 2.07 -22.47 36.82
C VAL A 429 3.27 -21.95 36.04
N ALA A 430 3.32 -20.65 35.72
CA ALA A 430 4.45 -20.02 35.04
C ALA A 430 5.76 -20.24 35.83
N ASN A 431 5.74 -20.09 37.15
CA ASN A 431 6.94 -20.32 37.96
C ASN A 431 7.37 -21.79 38.03
N MET A 432 6.45 -22.75 37.94
CA MET A 432 6.81 -24.17 37.80
C MET A 432 7.54 -24.44 36.48
N VAL A 433 7.02 -23.91 35.36
CA VAL A 433 7.65 -24.05 34.04
C VAL A 433 9.00 -23.34 34.00
N ARG A 434 9.08 -22.12 34.54
CA ARG A 434 10.34 -21.36 34.63
C ARG A 434 11.40 -22.11 35.44
N ALA A 435 11.02 -22.72 36.55
CA ALA A 435 11.93 -23.54 37.34
C ALA A 435 12.49 -24.73 36.56
N SER A 436 11.69 -25.39 35.71
CA SER A 436 12.19 -26.48 34.85
C SER A 436 13.15 -25.99 33.76
N LEU A 437 13.08 -24.70 33.39
CA LEU A 437 13.97 -24.04 32.44
C LEU A 437 15.17 -23.34 33.13
N GLY A 438 15.31 -23.45 34.46
CA GLY A 438 16.37 -22.76 35.21
C GLY A 438 16.21 -21.23 35.27
N LEU A 439 15.02 -20.71 34.98
CA LEU A 439 14.71 -19.28 34.99
C LEU A 439 14.25 -18.81 36.39
N PRO A 440 14.55 -17.56 36.80
CA PRO A 440 14.13 -17.03 38.10
C PRO A 440 12.61 -16.85 38.16
N ALA A 441 12.01 -17.02 39.34
CA ALA A 441 10.57 -16.82 39.52
C ALA A 441 10.12 -15.38 39.21
N ILE A 442 8.92 -15.22 38.68
CA ILE A 442 8.23 -13.97 38.40
C ILE A 442 7.10 -13.71 39.40
N SER A 443 6.70 -12.45 39.50
CA SER A 443 5.53 -11.98 40.23
C SER A 443 4.90 -10.83 39.45
N MET A 444 3.58 -10.65 39.57
CA MET A 444 2.89 -9.53 38.90
C MET A 444 3.47 -8.19 39.37
N PRO A 445 3.88 -7.29 38.45
CA PRO A 445 4.32 -5.95 38.79
C PRO A 445 3.20 -5.13 39.45
N ALA A 446 3.56 -4.08 40.20
CA ALA A 446 2.59 -3.22 40.89
C ALA A 446 1.63 -2.50 39.92
N ALA A 447 2.06 -2.22 38.69
CA ALA A 447 1.25 -1.59 37.65
C ALA A 447 0.36 -2.58 36.87
N GLY A 448 0.50 -3.90 37.12
CA GLY A 448 -0.07 -4.96 36.29
C GLY A 448 0.96 -5.59 35.36
N TRP A 449 0.54 -6.55 34.55
CA TRP A 449 1.40 -7.21 33.57
C TRP A 449 1.63 -6.31 32.34
N PRO A 450 2.86 -6.19 31.82
CA PRO A 450 3.06 -5.65 30.47
C PRO A 450 2.26 -6.49 29.46
N VAL A 451 1.82 -5.88 28.37
CA VAL A 451 0.85 -6.48 27.46
C VAL A 451 1.32 -6.48 26.01
N ALA A 452 1.17 -7.61 25.33
CA ALA A 452 1.39 -7.74 23.90
C ALA A 452 0.05 -7.72 23.15
N ILE A 453 -0.11 -6.79 22.21
CA ILE A 453 -1.17 -6.86 21.21
C ILE A 453 -0.76 -7.90 20.16
N LEU A 454 -1.64 -8.86 19.89
CA LEU A 454 -1.42 -9.95 18.94
C LEU A 454 -2.41 -9.84 17.79
N GLN A 455 -1.91 -9.84 16.56
CA GLN A 455 -2.73 -9.74 15.35
C GLN A 455 -2.45 -10.91 14.38
N HIS A 456 -3.53 -11.58 13.97
CA HIS A 456 -3.48 -12.80 13.16
C HIS A 456 -3.28 -12.52 11.67
N GLY A 457 -2.96 -13.57 10.90
CA GLY A 457 -2.80 -13.51 9.44
C GLY A 457 -4.11 -13.53 8.66
N ILE A 458 -4.03 -13.40 7.33
CA ILE A 458 -5.19 -13.58 6.46
C ILE A 458 -5.74 -15.00 6.58
N THR A 459 -7.06 -15.17 6.45
CA THR A 459 -7.82 -16.43 6.65
C THR A 459 -7.79 -17.04 8.05
N SER A 460 -7.04 -16.44 8.98
CA SER A 460 -6.94 -16.87 10.37
C SER A 460 -7.95 -16.11 11.26
N LYS A 461 -7.81 -16.25 12.58
CA LYS A 461 -8.67 -15.67 13.62
C LYS A 461 -7.87 -15.41 14.89
N LYS A 462 -8.38 -14.54 15.77
CA LYS A 462 -7.73 -14.15 17.04
C LYS A 462 -7.37 -15.34 17.94
N GLU A 463 -8.16 -16.42 17.90
CA GLU A 463 -7.92 -17.64 18.68
C GLU A 463 -6.63 -18.37 18.25
N ASP A 464 -6.20 -18.25 17.00
CA ASP A 464 -4.96 -18.89 16.54
C ASP A 464 -3.73 -18.25 17.21
N MET A 465 -3.85 -17.00 17.69
CA MET A 465 -2.79 -16.33 18.44
C MET A 465 -2.56 -16.95 19.83
N LEU A 466 -3.45 -17.81 20.33
CA LEU A 466 -3.23 -18.56 21.57
C LEU A 466 -1.94 -19.40 21.52
N ALA A 467 -1.51 -19.81 20.32
CA ALA A 467 -0.33 -20.63 20.11
C ALA A 467 0.99 -20.02 20.61
N ILE A 468 1.09 -18.69 20.79
CA ILE A 468 2.30 -18.06 21.35
C ILE A 468 2.14 -17.61 22.80
N THR A 469 0.91 -17.60 23.32
CA THR A 469 0.61 -17.00 24.64
C THR A 469 1.29 -17.72 25.80
N GLY A 470 1.56 -19.03 25.69
CA GLY A 470 2.33 -19.75 26.70
C GLY A 470 3.77 -19.23 26.83
N ALA A 471 4.45 -19.01 25.70
CA ALA A 471 5.82 -18.47 25.67
C ALA A 471 5.89 -17.04 26.23
N LEU A 472 4.87 -16.21 25.95
CA LEU A 472 4.76 -14.85 26.51
C LEU A 472 4.41 -14.87 28.00
N SER A 473 3.50 -15.74 28.41
CA SER A 473 3.05 -15.86 29.79
C SER A 473 4.20 -16.22 30.74
N ILE A 474 5.06 -17.17 30.35
CA ILE A 474 6.23 -17.50 31.16
C ILE A 474 7.22 -16.36 31.27
N GLN A 475 7.17 -15.32 30.44
CA GLN A 475 7.96 -14.09 30.60
C GLN A 475 7.24 -13.00 31.40
N GLY A 476 6.04 -13.28 31.92
CA GLY A 476 5.24 -12.30 32.66
C GLY A 476 4.57 -11.29 31.73
N ILE A 477 4.18 -11.71 30.53
CA ILE A 477 3.53 -10.84 29.54
C ILE A 477 2.09 -11.32 29.35
N ALA A 478 1.14 -10.41 29.55
CA ALA A 478 -0.26 -10.61 29.19
C ALA A 478 -0.45 -10.38 27.69
N THR A 479 -1.56 -10.86 27.12
CA THR A 479 -1.82 -10.68 25.68
C THR A 479 -3.24 -10.19 25.43
N VAL A 480 -3.44 -9.49 24.32
CA VAL A 480 -4.76 -9.11 23.80
C VAL A 480 -4.81 -9.34 22.29
N ALA A 481 -5.94 -9.80 21.76
CA ALA A 481 -6.12 -10.02 20.33
C ALA A 481 -7.56 -9.71 19.88
N ILE A 482 -7.70 -9.18 18.67
CA ILE A 482 -8.98 -8.94 17.99
C ILE A 482 -8.94 -9.52 16.57
N ASN A 483 -10.12 -9.72 15.97
CA ASN A 483 -10.21 -10.12 14.57
C ASN A 483 -10.06 -8.91 13.64
N HIS A 484 -9.39 -9.11 12.50
CA HIS A 484 -9.49 -8.22 11.34
C HIS A 484 -10.96 -8.04 10.90
N PRO A 485 -11.33 -6.96 10.19
CA PRO A 485 -12.65 -6.87 9.57
C PRO A 485 -12.87 -8.09 8.65
N LEU A 486 -14.11 -8.57 8.59
CA LEU A 486 -14.50 -9.76 7.84
C LEU A 486 -13.85 -11.07 8.29
N HIS A 487 -13.12 -11.11 9.41
CA HIS A 487 -12.49 -12.32 9.93
C HIS A 487 -13.14 -12.83 11.22
N GLY A 488 -12.73 -14.03 11.63
CA GLY A 488 -13.16 -14.70 12.85
C GLY A 488 -14.22 -15.75 12.59
N ASP A 489 -14.20 -16.79 13.41
CA ASP A 489 -15.15 -17.91 13.33
C ASP A 489 -16.39 -17.63 14.21
N PRO A 490 -17.60 -17.55 13.64
CA PRO A 490 -18.83 -17.39 14.41
C PRO A 490 -19.02 -18.46 15.49
N ALA A 491 -18.52 -19.70 15.26
CA ALA A 491 -18.65 -20.81 16.20
C ALA A 491 -17.82 -20.63 17.48
N LEU A 492 -16.77 -19.80 17.43
CA LEU A 492 -15.90 -19.50 18.57
C LEU A 492 -16.25 -18.17 19.27
N GLY A 493 -17.22 -17.44 18.72
CA GLY A 493 -17.68 -16.16 19.25
C GLY A 493 -16.84 -14.97 18.76
N GLY A 494 -17.53 -13.89 18.38
CA GLY A 494 -16.88 -12.64 17.99
C GLY A 494 -16.24 -12.64 16.60
N SER A 495 -16.91 -13.26 15.64
CA SER A 495 -16.68 -13.01 14.21
C SER A 495 -17.00 -11.56 13.84
N ARG A 496 -16.29 -11.04 12.85
CA ARG A 496 -16.53 -9.75 12.19
C ARG A 496 -16.98 -9.92 10.73
N GLY A 497 -17.30 -11.16 10.34
CA GLY A 497 -17.98 -11.46 9.08
C GLY A 497 -19.47 -11.13 9.17
N PHE A 498 -20.13 -11.11 8.01
CA PHE A 498 -21.54 -10.81 7.88
C PHE A 498 -22.29 -11.98 7.25
N ASP A 499 -23.44 -12.31 7.82
CA ASP A 499 -24.43 -13.21 7.23
C ASP A 499 -25.37 -12.36 6.37
N VAL A 500 -25.35 -12.56 5.05
CA VAL A 500 -26.06 -11.71 4.08
C VAL A 500 -27.55 -12.00 4.13
N ASN A 501 -27.92 -13.28 4.22
CA ASN A 501 -29.28 -13.72 4.45
C ASN A 501 -29.30 -14.88 5.45
N PRO A 502 -29.78 -14.65 6.69
CA PRO A 502 -29.82 -15.67 7.73
C PRO A 502 -30.66 -16.92 7.40
N MET A 503 -31.43 -16.87 6.32
CA MET A 503 -32.23 -17.99 5.82
C MET A 503 -31.52 -18.83 4.76
N VAL A 504 -30.36 -18.40 4.25
CA VAL A 504 -29.57 -19.05 3.19
C VAL A 504 -28.21 -19.43 3.77
N PRO A 505 -28.02 -20.69 4.19
CA PRO A 505 -26.73 -21.14 4.69
C PRO A 505 -25.65 -21.03 3.59
N GLY A 506 -24.47 -20.51 3.94
CA GLY A 506 -23.31 -20.46 3.03
C GLY A 506 -23.13 -19.15 2.26
N ASP A 507 -23.93 -18.11 2.53
CA ASP A 507 -23.79 -16.79 1.89
C ASP A 507 -22.96 -15.79 2.71
N GLU A 508 -22.24 -16.29 3.73
CA GLU A 508 -21.49 -15.46 4.65
C GLU A 508 -20.31 -14.75 3.97
N ILE A 509 -20.20 -13.45 4.20
CA ILE A 509 -19.01 -12.67 3.86
C ILE A 509 -18.02 -12.80 5.02
N ASN A 510 -17.09 -13.74 4.87
CA ASN A 510 -16.05 -14.00 5.86
C ASN A 510 -14.75 -14.50 5.22
N ALA A 511 -13.62 -13.93 5.62
CA ALA A 511 -12.30 -14.29 5.11
C ALA A 511 -11.66 -15.50 5.80
N THR A 512 -12.10 -15.83 7.01
CA THR A 512 -11.68 -17.00 7.79
C THR A 512 -12.41 -18.26 7.36
N THR A 513 -13.73 -18.20 7.23
CA THR A 513 -14.58 -19.39 7.05
C THR A 513 -15.05 -19.62 5.63
N VAL A 514 -14.92 -18.62 4.73
CA VAL A 514 -15.40 -18.72 3.34
C VAL A 514 -14.27 -18.51 2.33
N SER A 515 -13.73 -17.29 2.18
CA SER A 515 -12.66 -17.04 1.21
C SER A 515 -11.82 -15.81 1.58
N ALA A 516 -10.49 -15.93 1.46
CA ALA A 516 -9.53 -14.82 1.59
C ALA A 516 -9.89 -13.62 0.71
N THR A 517 -10.55 -13.88 -0.43
CA THR A 517 -10.95 -12.87 -1.41
C THR A 517 -11.99 -11.88 -0.85
N HIS A 518 -12.72 -12.21 0.21
CA HIS A 518 -13.60 -11.23 0.86
C HIS A 518 -12.83 -10.06 1.49
N TYR A 519 -11.61 -10.32 1.99
CA TYR A 519 -10.76 -9.26 2.51
C TYR A 519 -9.84 -8.67 1.43
N MET A 520 -9.24 -9.50 0.58
CA MET A 520 -8.36 -9.04 -0.52
C MET A 520 -9.11 -8.28 -1.60
N ASN A 521 -10.36 -8.65 -1.84
CA ASN A 521 -11.37 -8.00 -2.66
C ASN A 521 -10.89 -7.47 -4.03
N LEU A 522 -10.48 -8.37 -4.92
CA LEU A 522 -10.00 -8.00 -6.25
C LEU A 522 -11.06 -7.29 -7.11
N ALA A 523 -12.34 -7.47 -6.80
CA ALA A 523 -13.47 -6.84 -7.48
C ALA A 523 -13.75 -5.40 -7.00
N SER A 524 -13.15 -4.95 -5.88
CA SER A 524 -13.29 -3.58 -5.40
C SER A 524 -12.01 -3.13 -4.69
N LEU A 525 -11.08 -2.58 -5.46
CA LEU A 525 -9.76 -2.17 -4.96
C LEU A 525 -9.83 -1.09 -3.87
N LEU A 526 -10.84 -0.21 -3.92
CA LEU A 526 -11.07 0.79 -2.87
C LEU A 526 -11.43 0.12 -1.55
N THR A 527 -12.25 -0.94 -1.60
CA THR A 527 -12.58 -1.76 -0.43
C THR A 527 -11.34 -2.52 0.08
N THR A 528 -10.48 -3.05 -0.80
CA THR A 528 -9.20 -3.67 -0.42
C THR A 528 -8.31 -2.72 0.37
N ARG A 529 -8.10 -1.50 -0.15
CA ARG A 529 -7.34 -0.44 0.52
C ARG A 529 -7.92 -0.13 1.89
N ASP A 530 -9.25 -0.02 1.96
CA ASP A 530 -9.93 0.41 3.18
C ASP A 530 -10.06 -0.73 4.22
N ASN A 531 -10.02 -2.00 3.81
CA ASN A 531 -9.87 -3.15 4.70
C ASN A 531 -8.55 -3.09 5.49
N LEU A 532 -7.44 -2.72 4.81
CA LEU A 532 -6.15 -2.48 5.46
C LEU A 532 -6.24 -1.30 6.42
N ARG A 533 -6.82 -0.17 6.00
CA ARG A 533 -6.98 1.02 6.86
C ARG A 533 -7.85 0.75 8.09
N GLN A 534 -8.95 0.00 7.95
CA GLN A 534 -9.80 -0.39 9.08
C GLN A 534 -9.06 -1.27 10.08
N SER A 535 -8.26 -2.23 9.60
CA SER A 535 -7.42 -3.06 10.47
C SER A 535 -6.44 -2.24 11.31
N VAL A 536 -5.81 -1.24 10.69
CA VAL A 536 -4.88 -0.35 11.38
C VAL A 536 -5.61 0.52 12.41
N VAL A 537 -6.75 1.12 12.05
CA VAL A 537 -7.48 2.00 12.97
C VAL A 537 -8.10 1.23 14.14
N ASP A 538 -8.57 0.01 13.91
CA ASP A 538 -9.09 -0.86 14.97
C ASP A 538 -8.01 -1.20 16.00
N THR A 539 -6.78 -1.43 15.53
CA THR A 539 -5.63 -1.71 16.39
C THR A 539 -5.20 -0.46 17.17
N LEU A 540 -5.24 0.74 16.56
CA LEU A 540 -5.05 2.02 17.27
C LEU A 540 -6.13 2.23 18.34
N GLY A 541 -7.39 1.92 18.04
CA GLY A 541 -8.50 1.99 18.98
C GLY A 541 -8.33 1.01 20.15
N LEU A 542 -7.94 -0.24 19.87
CA LEU A 542 -7.59 -1.23 20.90
C LEU A 542 -6.45 -0.74 21.79
N ARG A 543 -5.38 -0.19 21.18
CA ARG A 543 -4.23 0.34 21.91
C ARG A 543 -4.63 1.45 22.88
N LEU A 544 -5.50 2.37 22.46
CA LEU A 544 -6.05 3.38 23.36
C LEU A 544 -6.90 2.75 24.47
N GLY A 545 -7.75 1.79 24.13
CA GLY A 545 -8.61 1.09 25.09
C GLY A 545 -7.86 0.32 26.18
N LEU A 546 -6.62 -0.11 25.93
CA LEU A 546 -5.78 -0.72 26.98
C LEU A 546 -5.52 0.23 28.16
N ASN A 547 -5.54 1.54 27.94
CA ASN A 547 -5.37 2.53 29.01
C ASN A 547 -6.59 2.56 29.98
N THR A 548 -7.71 1.92 29.64
CA THR A 548 -8.92 1.90 30.48
C THR A 548 -9.01 0.68 31.40
N LEU A 549 -8.11 -0.30 31.25
CA LEU A 549 -8.10 -1.51 32.07
C LEU A 549 -7.45 -1.27 33.44
N PRO A 550 -8.10 -1.59 34.56
CA PRO A 550 -7.52 -1.39 35.89
C PRO A 550 -6.72 -2.60 36.38
N GLY A 551 -5.53 -2.36 36.93
CA GLY A 551 -4.94 -3.13 38.04
C GLY A 551 -4.34 -4.52 37.75
N PHE A 552 -4.57 -5.12 36.58
CA PHE A 552 -3.93 -6.39 36.17
C PHE A 552 -3.19 -6.31 34.83
N ILE A 553 -3.43 -5.27 34.03
CA ILE A 553 -2.70 -4.94 32.79
C ILE A 553 -2.05 -3.58 32.94
N ASP A 554 -0.80 -3.47 32.54
CA ASP A 554 -0.06 -2.23 32.43
C ASP A 554 -0.17 -1.68 31.00
N GLY A 555 -1.17 -0.83 30.76
CA GLY A 555 -1.39 -0.17 29.46
C GLY A 555 -0.31 0.85 29.07
N SER A 556 0.70 1.10 29.92
CA SER A 556 1.85 1.95 29.59
C SER A 556 3.03 1.16 29.01
N ASN A 557 3.04 -0.16 29.15
CA ASN A 557 4.07 -1.05 28.61
C ASN A 557 3.43 -2.03 27.62
N VAL A 558 3.34 -1.60 26.36
CA VAL A 558 2.65 -2.34 25.30
C VAL A 558 3.62 -2.74 24.19
N THR A 559 3.66 -4.01 23.83
CA THR A 559 4.37 -4.51 22.64
C THR A 559 3.37 -5.01 21.60
N TYR A 560 3.83 -5.26 20.38
CA TYR A 560 2.98 -5.72 19.29
C TYR A 560 3.60 -6.91 18.54
N LEU A 561 2.83 -7.98 18.33
CA LEU A 561 3.16 -9.05 17.40
C LEU A 561 2.10 -9.12 16.30
N GLY A 562 2.54 -8.99 15.05
CA GLY A 562 1.73 -9.31 13.88
C GLY A 562 2.27 -10.52 13.15
N HIS A 563 1.39 -11.38 12.65
CA HIS A 563 1.75 -12.45 11.70
C HIS A 563 1.10 -12.16 10.34
N SER A 564 1.86 -12.25 9.23
CA SER A 564 1.33 -12.13 7.87
C SER A 564 0.58 -10.80 7.67
N LEU A 565 -0.72 -10.83 7.34
CA LEU A 565 -1.60 -9.65 7.31
C LEU A 565 -1.53 -8.79 8.59
N GLY A 566 -1.43 -9.42 9.76
CA GLY A 566 -1.22 -8.73 11.03
C GLY A 566 0.16 -8.06 11.09
N ALA A 567 1.19 -8.57 10.42
CA ALA A 567 2.50 -7.93 10.32
C ALA A 567 2.52 -6.80 9.29
N ILE A 568 1.80 -6.95 8.17
CA ILE A 568 1.58 -5.92 7.13
C ILE A 568 0.88 -4.71 7.77
N THR A 569 -0.33 -4.91 8.30
CA THR A 569 -1.09 -3.84 8.98
C THR A 569 -0.38 -3.38 10.26
N GLY A 570 0.36 -4.27 10.92
CA GLY A 570 1.19 -3.99 12.09
C GLY A 570 2.33 -3.02 11.84
N THR A 571 2.89 -3.01 10.63
CA THR A 571 3.91 -2.03 10.21
C THR A 571 3.31 -0.63 10.24
N ASN A 572 2.16 -0.44 9.60
CA ASN A 572 1.44 0.84 9.56
C ASN A 572 0.97 1.25 10.96
N PHE A 573 0.41 0.32 11.72
CA PHE A 573 -0.01 0.54 13.11
C PHE A 573 1.15 1.03 13.98
N THR A 574 2.30 0.35 13.94
CA THR A 574 3.47 0.74 14.76
C THR A 574 3.98 2.11 14.35
N ALA A 575 4.06 2.38 13.04
CA ALA A 575 4.47 3.68 12.50
C ALA A 575 3.57 4.79 13.04
N LEU A 576 2.25 4.62 12.89
CA LEU A 576 1.27 5.61 13.32
C LEU A 576 1.20 5.74 14.83
N ALA A 577 1.24 4.64 15.59
CA ALA A 577 1.17 4.66 17.05
C ALA A 577 2.29 5.54 17.64
N ASN A 578 3.51 5.39 17.12
CA ASN A 578 4.70 6.08 17.63
C ASN A 578 5.06 7.37 16.88
N ALA A 579 4.40 7.68 15.76
CA ALA A 579 4.54 8.97 15.09
C ALA A 579 4.12 10.12 16.04
N PRO A 580 4.95 11.14 16.24
CA PRO A 580 4.60 12.28 17.10
C PRO A 580 3.34 12.98 16.60
N LEU A 581 2.41 13.26 17.51
CA LEU A 581 1.21 14.04 17.22
C LEU A 581 1.06 15.18 18.24
N ASN A 582 1.07 14.83 19.53
CA ASN A 582 0.92 15.75 20.62
C ASN A 582 1.54 15.11 21.89
N PRO A 583 2.62 15.69 22.46
CA PRO A 583 3.36 15.09 23.57
C PRO A 583 2.51 14.70 24.79
N GLN A 584 1.36 15.35 25.00
CA GLN A 584 0.45 15.06 26.11
C GLN A 584 -0.29 13.73 26.00
N ILE A 585 -0.40 13.17 24.78
CA ILE A 585 -1.19 11.97 24.48
C ILE A 585 -0.41 10.93 23.68
N ASP A 586 0.77 11.27 23.13
CA ASP A 586 1.60 10.34 22.35
C ASP A 586 1.88 9.05 23.13
N ALA A 587 2.12 9.15 24.44
CA ALA A 587 2.33 8.00 25.32
C ALA A 587 1.13 7.04 25.41
N LEU A 588 -0.09 7.50 25.12
CA LEU A 588 -1.30 6.66 25.14
C LEU A 588 -1.38 5.73 23.92
N PHE A 589 -0.76 6.13 22.82
CA PHE A 589 -0.64 5.32 21.61
C PHE A 589 0.64 4.49 21.61
N ALA A 590 1.69 4.95 22.29
CA ALA A 590 3.03 4.41 22.15
C ALA A 590 3.09 2.88 22.39
N VAL A 591 3.83 2.19 21.51
CA VAL A 591 4.23 0.79 21.67
C VAL A 591 5.74 0.71 21.85
N SER A 592 6.20 -0.11 22.79
CA SER A 592 7.59 -0.20 23.19
C SER A 592 8.46 -0.96 22.16
N ALA A 593 7.87 -1.95 21.49
CA ALA A 593 8.57 -2.78 20.50
C ALA A 593 7.55 -3.57 19.65
N SER A 594 7.94 -3.89 18.42
CA SER A 594 7.11 -4.72 17.51
C SER A 594 7.89 -5.91 16.95
N SER A 595 7.26 -7.09 16.96
CA SER A 595 7.70 -8.23 16.17
C SER A 595 6.79 -8.40 14.96
N LEU A 596 7.39 -8.42 13.77
CA LEU A 596 6.71 -8.52 12.48
C LEU A 596 7.06 -9.87 11.86
N ALA A 597 6.16 -10.84 11.96
CA ALA A 597 6.40 -12.19 11.47
C ALA A 597 5.86 -12.38 10.05
N MET A 598 6.78 -12.59 9.10
CA MET A 598 6.53 -12.78 7.67
C MET A 598 5.71 -11.63 7.05
N PRO A 599 6.12 -10.35 7.23
CA PRO A 599 5.46 -9.21 6.60
C PRO A 599 5.91 -9.03 5.14
N GLY A 600 5.27 -8.14 4.39
CA GLY A 600 5.76 -7.70 3.09
C GLY A 600 5.21 -6.34 2.69
N SER A 601 5.89 -5.65 1.77
CA SER A 601 5.44 -4.41 1.13
C SER A 601 5.17 -4.59 -0.36
N GLY A 602 4.47 -3.66 -0.99
CA GLY A 602 4.05 -3.82 -2.39
C GLY A 602 2.97 -4.89 -2.52
N VAL A 603 1.88 -4.75 -1.76
CA VAL A 603 0.85 -5.76 -1.54
C VAL A 603 0.30 -6.33 -2.83
N ALA A 604 -0.09 -5.49 -3.78
CA ALA A 604 -0.62 -5.99 -5.05
C ALA A 604 0.45 -6.73 -5.87
N ASN A 605 1.68 -6.21 -5.89
CA ASN A 605 2.79 -6.82 -6.62
C ASN A 605 3.16 -8.19 -6.04
N PHE A 606 3.34 -8.31 -4.72
CA PHE A 606 3.69 -9.59 -4.12
C PHE A 606 2.54 -10.60 -4.21
N LEU A 607 1.28 -10.16 -4.17
CA LEU A 607 0.14 -11.07 -4.29
C LEU A 607 0.09 -11.73 -5.67
N LEU A 608 0.40 -10.99 -6.73
CA LEU A 608 0.46 -11.54 -8.09
C LEU A 608 1.59 -12.56 -8.28
N GLU A 609 2.66 -12.47 -7.48
CA GLU A 609 3.80 -13.40 -7.49
C GLU A 609 3.73 -14.46 -6.37
N SER A 610 2.76 -14.37 -5.46
CA SER A 610 2.60 -15.30 -4.33
C SER A 610 2.29 -16.72 -4.83
N PRO A 611 3.07 -17.75 -4.46
CA PRO A 611 2.74 -19.13 -4.80
C PRO A 611 1.35 -19.57 -4.33
N SER A 612 0.88 -19.02 -3.19
CA SER A 612 -0.42 -19.37 -2.62
C SER A 612 -1.60 -18.63 -3.26
N PHE A 613 -1.41 -17.41 -3.79
CA PHE A 613 -2.51 -16.58 -4.27
C PHE A 613 -2.50 -16.30 -5.78
N SER A 614 -1.34 -16.31 -6.42
CA SER A 614 -1.19 -15.92 -7.84
C SER A 614 -2.07 -16.73 -8.78
N GLY A 615 -2.20 -18.04 -8.55
CA GLY A 615 -3.06 -18.91 -9.35
C GLY A 615 -4.52 -18.47 -9.30
N LEU A 616 -5.07 -18.20 -8.10
CA LEU A 616 -6.46 -17.75 -7.93
C LEU A 616 -6.66 -16.35 -8.52
N ILE A 617 -5.75 -15.41 -8.22
CA ILE A 617 -5.82 -14.04 -8.75
C ILE A 617 -5.83 -14.06 -10.28
N LYS A 618 -4.87 -14.74 -10.91
CA LYS A 618 -4.77 -14.79 -12.37
C LYS A 618 -5.95 -15.52 -13.00
N ALA A 619 -6.47 -16.57 -12.36
CA ALA A 619 -7.67 -17.25 -12.83
C ALA A 619 -8.91 -16.35 -12.77
N SER A 620 -9.11 -15.61 -11.67
CA SER A 620 -10.19 -14.64 -11.53
C SER A 620 -10.06 -13.48 -12.51
N LEU A 621 -8.85 -12.95 -12.73
CA LEU A 621 -8.64 -11.89 -13.71
C LEU A 621 -8.86 -12.39 -15.15
N THR A 622 -8.41 -13.61 -15.47
CA THR A 622 -8.65 -14.19 -16.79
C THR A 622 -10.13 -14.40 -17.05
N LEU A 623 -10.92 -14.70 -16.00
CA LEU A 623 -12.37 -14.85 -16.11
C LEU A 623 -13.04 -13.55 -16.57
N GLU A 624 -12.52 -12.40 -16.15
CA GLU A 624 -13.01 -11.08 -16.57
C GLU A 624 -12.42 -10.62 -17.91
N LEU A 625 -11.13 -10.89 -18.13
CA LEU A 625 -10.39 -10.38 -19.31
C LEU A 625 -10.60 -11.20 -20.59
N SER A 626 -11.04 -12.47 -20.48
CA SER A 626 -11.12 -13.39 -21.61
C SER A 626 -12.51 -14.01 -21.75
N GLU A 627 -13.25 -13.58 -22.78
CA GLU A 627 -14.56 -14.14 -23.14
C GLU A 627 -14.47 -15.67 -23.39
N ASP A 628 -13.38 -16.14 -23.99
CA ASP A 628 -13.15 -17.56 -24.26
C ASP A 628 -12.98 -18.37 -22.97
N PHE A 629 -12.24 -17.83 -22.00
CA PHE A 629 -12.08 -18.48 -20.71
C PHE A 629 -13.38 -18.45 -19.90
N ALA A 630 -14.11 -17.32 -19.90
CA ALA A 630 -15.42 -17.23 -19.27
C ALA A 630 -16.43 -18.25 -19.85
N ALA A 631 -16.45 -18.40 -21.17
CA ALA A 631 -17.26 -19.41 -21.84
C ALA A 631 -16.85 -20.83 -21.46
N LEU A 632 -15.54 -21.10 -21.35
CA LEU A 632 -15.01 -22.40 -20.92
C LEU A 632 -15.39 -22.73 -19.48
N VAL A 633 -15.28 -21.78 -18.55
CA VAL A 633 -15.71 -21.93 -17.15
C VAL A 633 -17.20 -22.21 -17.08
N GLY A 634 -18.04 -21.40 -17.75
CA GLY A 634 -19.50 -21.59 -17.74
C GLY A 634 -19.95 -22.92 -18.38
N ALA A 635 -19.22 -23.43 -19.37
CA ALA A 635 -19.51 -24.74 -19.97
C ALA A 635 -19.07 -25.92 -19.09
N THR A 636 -17.97 -25.76 -18.35
CA THR A 636 -17.38 -26.83 -17.51
C THR A 636 -18.05 -26.91 -16.14
N TYR A 637 -18.34 -25.75 -15.55
CA TYR A 637 -18.90 -25.57 -14.21
C TYR A 637 -20.16 -24.70 -14.27
N PRO A 638 -21.30 -25.23 -14.77
CA PRO A 638 -22.54 -24.46 -14.95
C PRO A 638 -23.14 -23.95 -13.64
N ASP A 639 -22.79 -24.58 -12.51
CA ASP A 639 -23.21 -24.18 -11.16
C ASP A 639 -22.15 -23.27 -10.46
N GLY A 640 -21.10 -22.88 -11.18
CA GLY A 640 -19.94 -22.15 -10.67
C GLY A 640 -18.80 -23.07 -10.20
N PRO A 641 -17.52 -22.72 -10.44
CA PRO A 641 -16.38 -23.50 -9.96
C PRO A 641 -16.07 -23.19 -8.48
N SER A 642 -15.51 -24.17 -7.76
CA SER A 642 -14.71 -23.86 -6.56
C SER A 642 -13.41 -23.14 -6.94
N GLU A 643 -12.77 -22.47 -5.99
CA GLU A 643 -11.48 -21.78 -6.25
C GLU A 643 -10.42 -22.72 -6.83
N ALA A 644 -10.30 -23.94 -6.29
CA ALA A 644 -9.33 -24.93 -6.79
C ALA A 644 -9.66 -25.42 -8.21
N GLU A 645 -10.94 -25.56 -8.54
CA GLU A 645 -11.41 -25.92 -9.88
C GLU A 645 -11.13 -24.80 -10.89
N LEU A 646 -11.37 -23.55 -10.50
CA LEU A 646 -11.11 -22.37 -11.32
C LEU A 646 -9.60 -22.26 -11.63
N VAL A 647 -8.74 -22.41 -10.61
CA VAL A 647 -7.28 -22.40 -10.77
C VAL A 647 -6.83 -23.54 -11.69
N GLY A 648 -7.32 -24.76 -11.47
CA GLY A 648 -6.95 -25.92 -12.28
C GLY A 648 -7.36 -25.79 -13.74
N LEU A 649 -8.50 -25.16 -14.02
CA LEU A 649 -8.97 -24.88 -15.38
C LEU A 649 -8.18 -23.74 -16.03
N TYR A 650 -7.87 -22.68 -15.28
CA TYR A 650 -7.02 -21.58 -15.74
C TYR A 650 -5.64 -22.06 -16.17
N THR A 651 -4.97 -22.90 -15.36
CA THR A 651 -3.63 -23.40 -15.69
C THR A 651 -3.63 -24.14 -17.04
N GLN A 652 -4.64 -24.98 -17.28
CA GLN A 652 -4.79 -25.70 -18.56
C GLN A 652 -5.10 -24.75 -19.73
N PHE A 653 -5.95 -23.75 -19.50
CA PHE A 653 -6.28 -22.75 -20.51
C PHE A 653 -5.04 -21.95 -20.91
N TYR A 654 -4.30 -21.44 -19.92
CA TYR A 654 -3.10 -20.63 -20.12
C TYR A 654 -2.00 -21.39 -20.87
N GLU A 655 -1.75 -22.65 -20.51
CA GLU A 655 -0.77 -23.51 -21.19
C GLU A 655 -1.13 -23.81 -22.66
N ALA A 656 -2.41 -23.71 -23.03
CA ALA A 656 -2.88 -23.93 -24.39
C ALA A 656 -2.81 -22.69 -25.30
N LEU A 657 -2.59 -21.50 -24.73
CA LEU A 657 -2.47 -20.23 -25.46
C LEU A 657 -1.17 -20.15 -26.26
N THR A 658 -1.18 -19.39 -27.36
CA THR A 658 0.08 -19.01 -28.04
C THR A 658 0.87 -18.00 -27.21
N ALA A 659 2.16 -17.82 -27.51
CA ALA A 659 2.99 -16.85 -26.80
C ALA A 659 2.44 -15.41 -26.91
N GLU A 660 1.85 -15.06 -28.05
CA GLU A 660 1.22 -13.75 -28.25
C GLU A 660 -0.04 -13.58 -27.37
N GLN A 661 -0.86 -14.62 -27.24
CA GLN A 661 -2.05 -14.60 -26.39
C GLN A 661 -1.69 -14.58 -24.90
N GLN A 662 -0.63 -15.30 -24.51
CA GLN A 662 -0.08 -15.22 -23.15
C GLN A 662 0.41 -13.80 -22.85
N ALA A 663 1.14 -13.18 -23.77
CA ALA A 663 1.64 -11.81 -23.61
C ALA A 663 0.51 -10.77 -23.51
N GLU A 664 -0.59 -10.95 -24.25
CA GLU A 664 -1.78 -10.10 -24.15
C GLU A 664 -2.42 -10.21 -22.75
N LEU A 665 -2.61 -11.43 -22.27
CA LEU A 665 -3.19 -11.69 -20.96
C LEU A 665 -2.29 -11.22 -19.81
N ASP A 666 -0.98 -11.46 -19.90
CA ASP A 666 0.03 -10.94 -18.98
C ASP A 666 0.06 -9.41 -18.97
N GLY A 667 -0.17 -8.77 -20.11
CA GLY A 667 -0.35 -7.32 -20.21
C GLY A 667 -1.56 -6.84 -19.40
N GLY A 668 -2.67 -7.57 -19.44
CA GLY A 668 -3.85 -7.32 -18.60
C GLY A 668 -3.55 -7.48 -17.10
N PHE A 669 -2.79 -8.51 -16.71
CA PHE A 669 -2.35 -8.69 -15.33
C PHE A 669 -1.46 -7.55 -14.84
N ALA A 670 -0.56 -7.05 -15.71
CA ALA A 670 0.30 -5.92 -15.39
C ALA A 670 -0.49 -4.62 -15.21
N GLN A 671 -1.49 -4.36 -16.07
CA GLN A 671 -2.39 -3.21 -15.93
C GLN A 671 -3.22 -3.28 -14.64
N PHE A 672 -3.81 -4.44 -14.35
CA PHE A 672 -4.52 -4.66 -13.10
C PHE A 672 -3.60 -4.43 -11.90
N THR A 673 -2.38 -4.99 -11.90
CA THR A 673 -1.43 -4.86 -10.79
C THR A 673 -0.99 -3.41 -10.59
N PHE A 674 -0.83 -2.65 -11.69
CA PHE A 674 -0.54 -1.22 -11.63
C PHE A 674 -1.67 -0.45 -10.91
N ALA A 675 -2.92 -0.68 -11.30
CA ALA A 675 -4.07 -0.04 -10.67
C ALA A 675 -4.24 -0.51 -9.21
N ALA A 676 -4.16 -1.81 -8.96
CA ALA A 676 -4.28 -2.41 -7.63
C ALA A 676 -3.25 -1.89 -6.65
N GLN A 677 -1.96 -1.83 -7.05
CA GLN A 677 -0.93 -1.26 -6.20
C GLN A 677 -1.19 0.23 -5.96
N THR A 678 -1.46 0.99 -7.02
CA THR A 678 -1.72 2.42 -6.90
C THR A 678 -2.89 2.73 -5.97
N VAL A 679 -3.99 1.99 -6.03
CA VAL A 679 -5.12 2.16 -5.09
C VAL A 679 -4.73 1.73 -3.67
N THR A 680 -3.99 0.64 -3.53
CA THR A 680 -3.68 0.05 -2.22
C THR A 680 -2.56 0.77 -1.46
N ASP A 681 -1.77 1.63 -2.12
CA ASP A 681 -0.62 2.33 -1.56
C ASP A 681 -0.86 2.97 -0.19
N ALA A 682 -2.03 3.56 0.04
CA ALA A 682 -2.35 4.19 1.32
C ALA A 682 -2.55 3.21 2.49
N GLY A 683 -2.69 1.92 2.21
CA GLY A 683 -2.66 0.81 3.16
C GLY A 683 -1.37 -0.03 3.08
N ASP A 684 -0.43 0.28 2.18
CA ASP A 684 0.78 -0.50 1.94
C ASP A 684 1.92 -0.14 2.92
N PRO A 685 2.60 -1.13 3.54
CA PRO A 685 3.72 -0.91 4.45
C PRO A 685 4.87 -0.07 3.89
N ALA A 686 5.10 -0.10 2.56
CA ALA A 686 6.16 0.70 1.95
C ALA A 686 6.02 2.20 2.28
N ASN A 687 4.78 2.71 2.36
CA ASN A 687 4.51 4.11 2.67
C ASN A 687 4.67 4.49 4.14
N TYR A 688 4.77 3.50 5.03
CA TYR A 688 4.90 3.70 6.48
C TYR A 688 6.28 3.33 7.00
N ALA A 689 7.11 2.64 6.22
CA ALA A 689 8.41 2.14 6.64
C ALA A 689 9.38 3.27 7.03
N GLU A 690 9.46 4.35 6.24
CA GLU A 690 10.31 5.51 6.58
C GLU A 690 9.81 6.20 7.87
N LEU A 691 8.49 6.37 8.01
CA LEU A 691 7.90 6.91 9.23
C LEU A 691 8.22 6.02 10.44
N LEU A 692 8.10 4.69 10.30
CA LEU A 692 8.42 3.73 11.34
C LEU A 692 9.90 3.80 11.73
N ALA A 693 10.81 3.78 10.75
CA ALA A 693 12.25 3.90 10.99
C ALA A 693 12.58 5.20 11.74
N ALA A 694 11.94 6.31 11.38
CA ALA A 694 12.12 7.60 12.04
C ALA A 694 11.66 7.62 13.51
N THR A 695 10.70 6.77 13.90
CA THR A 695 10.29 6.65 15.31
C THR A 695 11.34 5.97 16.20
N GLN A 696 12.31 5.26 15.59
CA GLN A 696 13.29 4.43 16.30
C GLN A 696 12.68 3.35 17.20
N THR A 697 11.44 2.93 16.90
CA THR A 697 10.78 1.82 17.61
C THR A 697 11.57 0.54 17.35
N PRO A 698 11.93 -0.24 18.39
CA PRO A 698 12.57 -1.53 18.19
C PRO A 698 11.72 -2.50 17.36
N ILE A 699 12.31 -3.04 16.28
CA ILE A 699 11.67 -3.98 15.35
C ILE A 699 12.43 -5.30 15.29
N HIS A 700 11.74 -6.39 15.59
CA HIS A 700 12.20 -7.75 15.31
C HIS A 700 11.40 -8.31 14.13
N LEU A 701 12.03 -8.52 12.98
CA LEU A 701 11.36 -9.03 11.78
C LEU A 701 11.75 -10.49 11.56
N ILE A 702 10.77 -11.36 11.29
CA ILE A 702 10.99 -12.78 11.01
C ILE A 702 10.68 -13.05 9.55
N GLU A 703 11.61 -13.69 8.85
CA GLU A 703 11.47 -14.12 7.45
C GLU A 703 11.79 -15.62 7.33
N VAL A 704 11.08 -16.36 6.47
CA VAL A 704 11.42 -17.75 6.13
C VAL A 704 12.03 -17.77 4.73
N VAL A 705 13.34 -18.00 4.67
CA VAL A 705 14.11 -18.05 3.42
C VAL A 705 14.23 -19.46 2.84
N GLY A 706 13.98 -20.48 3.66
CA GLY A 706 14.21 -21.86 3.28
C GLY A 706 15.70 -22.18 3.15
N ASP A 707 16.01 -23.42 2.79
CA ASP A 707 17.39 -23.91 2.62
C ASP A 707 17.77 -24.12 1.15
N GLY A 708 16.83 -23.86 0.23
CA GLY A 708 16.99 -24.07 -1.21
C GLY A 708 16.95 -25.53 -1.65
N VAL A 709 16.57 -26.46 -0.74
CA VAL A 709 16.50 -27.90 -0.99
C VAL A 709 15.18 -28.48 -0.48
N ASP A 710 15.07 -28.74 0.82
CA ASP A 710 13.97 -29.46 1.45
C ASP A 710 12.98 -28.51 2.14
N ASN A 711 13.44 -27.32 2.53
CA ASN A 711 12.64 -26.25 3.11
C ASN A 711 12.43 -25.14 2.08
N LEU A 712 11.17 -24.94 1.68
CA LEU A 712 10.79 -23.87 0.77
C LEU A 712 10.88 -22.50 1.48
N PRO A 713 11.16 -21.41 0.75
CA PRO A 713 10.92 -20.07 1.27
C PRO A 713 9.44 -19.87 1.57
N ASP A 714 9.09 -18.75 2.19
CA ASP A 714 7.69 -18.35 2.39
C ASP A 714 6.88 -18.44 1.08
N GLN A 715 5.79 -19.21 1.11
CA GLN A 715 4.93 -19.49 -0.04
C GLN A 715 3.70 -18.56 -0.09
N VAL A 716 3.53 -17.68 0.88
CA VAL A 716 2.41 -16.74 0.97
C VAL A 716 2.88 -15.33 0.67
N ILE A 717 3.94 -14.89 1.35
CA ILE A 717 4.56 -13.59 1.11
C ILE A 717 5.95 -13.84 0.51
N PRO A 718 6.14 -13.65 -0.80
CA PRO A 718 7.45 -13.77 -1.42
C PRO A 718 8.49 -12.89 -0.72
N ASN A 719 9.67 -13.46 -0.46
CA ASN A 719 10.78 -12.70 0.11
C ASN A 719 11.22 -11.56 -0.81
N ARG A 720 11.18 -11.78 -2.13
CA ARG A 720 11.45 -10.77 -3.16
C ARG A 720 10.38 -10.84 -4.25
N VAL A 721 10.15 -9.69 -4.89
CA VAL A 721 9.21 -9.54 -6.00
C VAL A 721 10.01 -9.09 -7.24
N SER A 722 9.71 -9.68 -8.39
CA SER A 722 10.49 -9.45 -9.61
C SER A 722 10.23 -8.08 -10.25
N THR A 723 9.04 -7.51 -10.05
CA THR A 723 8.64 -6.23 -10.65
C THR A 723 9.20 -5.02 -9.91
N THR A 724 9.49 -5.13 -8.61
CA THR A 724 9.93 -3.99 -7.79
C THR A 724 10.89 -4.42 -6.67
N PRO A 725 12.02 -3.71 -6.47
CA PRO A 725 13.00 -4.05 -5.43
C PRO A 725 12.52 -3.77 -4.01
N ILE A 726 11.46 -2.97 -3.86
CA ILE A 726 10.82 -2.65 -2.57
C ILE A 726 9.60 -3.53 -2.27
N GLY A 727 9.35 -4.56 -3.08
CA GLY A 727 8.29 -5.54 -2.86
C GLY A 727 8.74 -6.75 -2.07
N GLY A 728 7.81 -7.36 -1.33
CA GLY A 728 8.05 -8.56 -0.53
C GLY A 728 8.68 -8.27 0.83
N THR A 729 9.12 -9.33 1.52
CA THR A 729 9.71 -9.25 2.86
C THR A 729 11.06 -8.52 2.87
N GLU A 730 11.96 -8.84 1.94
CA GLU A 730 13.28 -8.19 1.80
C GLU A 730 13.17 -6.72 1.43
N GLY A 731 12.17 -6.37 0.60
CA GLY A 731 11.87 -4.98 0.27
C GLY A 731 11.54 -4.18 1.53
N LEU A 732 10.70 -4.73 2.41
CA LEU A 732 10.36 -4.10 3.68
C LEU A 732 11.53 -4.05 4.66
N ILE A 733 12.34 -5.11 4.76
CA ILE A 733 13.59 -5.13 5.57
C ILE A 733 14.49 -3.96 5.18
N MET A 734 14.69 -3.78 3.87
CA MET A 734 15.50 -2.68 3.32
C MET A 734 14.92 -1.31 3.68
N LEU A 735 13.61 -1.11 3.52
CA LEU A 735 12.96 0.17 3.82
C LEU A 735 12.98 0.53 5.31
N LEU A 736 12.92 -0.47 6.19
CA LEU A 736 13.05 -0.29 7.63
C LEU A 736 14.50 -0.09 8.08
N GLY A 737 15.47 -0.28 7.18
CA GLY A 737 16.90 -0.20 7.50
C GLY A 737 17.34 -1.24 8.51
N LEU A 738 16.76 -2.44 8.47
CA LEU A 738 17.11 -3.52 9.40
C LEU A 738 18.36 -4.26 8.92
N ASP A 739 19.30 -4.44 9.84
CA ASP A 739 20.43 -5.35 9.64
C ASP A 739 19.97 -6.81 9.74
N ASN A 740 20.75 -7.71 9.13
CA ASN A 740 20.58 -9.14 9.33
C ASN A 740 21.08 -9.51 10.74
N ALA A 741 20.24 -10.18 11.51
CA ALA A 741 20.66 -10.80 12.75
C ALA A 741 21.74 -11.85 12.44
N GLY A 742 23.00 -11.58 12.77
CA GLY A 742 24.12 -12.43 12.36
C GLY A 742 25.34 -11.65 11.88
N ASP A 743 25.14 -10.59 11.10
CA ASP A 743 26.23 -9.78 10.52
C ASP A 743 27.03 -9.03 11.61
N ASN A 744 26.37 -8.72 12.74
CA ASN A 744 26.97 -8.12 13.93
C ASN A 744 26.98 -9.05 15.16
N ILE A 745 27.10 -10.38 14.98
CA ILE A 745 27.29 -11.35 16.09
C ILE A 745 28.55 -11.06 16.93
N THR A 746 29.47 -10.24 16.42
CA THR A 746 30.76 -9.95 17.10
C THR A 746 30.70 -8.84 18.14
N ASP A 747 29.60 -8.08 18.25
CA ASP A 747 29.41 -7.01 19.26
C ASP A 747 28.46 -7.41 20.40
N LEU A 748 28.07 -8.68 20.50
CA LEU A 748 27.18 -9.17 21.56
C LEU A 748 27.91 -9.18 22.92
N PRO A 749 27.39 -8.55 23.97
CA PRO A 749 27.84 -8.86 25.32
C PRO A 749 27.42 -10.31 25.65
N ALA A 750 28.42 -11.13 25.98
CA ALA A 750 28.41 -12.46 26.63
C ALA A 750 27.07 -13.17 26.88
N GLU A 751 27.03 -14.50 26.64
CA GLU A 751 25.96 -15.46 27.02
C GLU A 751 24.90 -14.88 27.97
N VAL A 752 23.76 -14.44 27.42
CA VAL A 752 22.64 -13.98 28.25
C VAL A 752 21.80 -15.20 28.63
N GLY A 753 22.21 -15.92 29.66
CA GLY A 753 21.46 -17.04 30.22
C GLY A 753 21.22 -18.17 29.21
N GLY A 754 22.29 -18.70 28.62
CA GLY A 754 22.28 -19.92 27.80
C GLY A 754 22.04 -19.77 26.30
N GLY A 755 22.08 -18.55 25.75
CA GLY A 755 21.99 -18.28 24.31
C GLY A 755 22.65 -16.95 23.92
N MET A 756 22.70 -16.66 22.61
CA MET A 756 23.24 -15.40 22.08
C MET A 756 22.17 -14.31 22.11
N GLY A 757 22.47 -13.15 22.69
CA GLY A 757 21.53 -12.03 22.73
C GLY A 757 21.80 -11.07 21.57
N VAL A 758 20.85 -10.90 20.65
CA VAL A 758 20.91 -9.90 19.56
C VAL A 758 20.29 -8.60 20.04
N MET A 759 21.05 -7.51 19.98
CA MET A 759 20.64 -6.20 20.50
C MET A 759 19.86 -5.39 19.46
N GLY A 760 18.79 -4.74 19.90
CA GLY A 760 18.05 -3.77 19.10
C GLY A 760 17.24 -4.38 17.96
N SER A 761 17.00 -3.57 16.92
CA SER A 761 16.19 -3.96 15.77
C SER A 761 16.97 -4.84 14.80
N SER A 762 16.39 -5.95 14.34
CA SER A 762 17.01 -6.84 13.34
C SER A 762 15.99 -7.68 12.59
N ALA A 763 16.38 -8.13 11.39
CA ALA A 763 15.67 -9.16 10.64
C ALA A 763 16.35 -10.52 10.84
N VAL A 764 15.57 -11.55 11.19
CA VAL A 764 16.02 -12.93 11.38
C VAL A 764 15.50 -13.79 10.24
N ARG A 765 16.41 -14.44 9.52
CA ARG A 765 16.11 -15.33 8.40
C ARG A 765 16.18 -16.77 8.83
N PHE A 766 15.06 -17.46 8.70
CA PHE A 766 14.92 -18.86 9.05
C PHE A 766 15.10 -19.74 7.81
N THR A 767 15.99 -20.71 7.91
CA THR A 767 16.26 -21.72 6.87
C THR A 767 15.24 -22.86 6.92
N GLU A 768 14.56 -23.03 8.05
CA GLU A 768 13.48 -23.99 8.24
C GLU A 768 12.15 -23.31 8.59
N GLY A 769 11.05 -24.03 8.34
CA GLY A 769 9.70 -23.61 8.71
C GLY A 769 8.84 -23.27 7.49
N SER A 770 7.82 -22.47 7.73
CA SER A 770 6.78 -22.10 6.77
C SER A 770 6.17 -20.77 7.18
N HIS A 771 5.32 -20.20 6.32
CA HIS A 771 4.62 -18.96 6.61
C HIS A 771 3.95 -18.92 7.99
N SER A 772 3.36 -20.02 8.47
CA SER A 772 2.64 -20.05 9.76
C SER A 772 3.51 -20.46 10.96
N SER A 773 4.83 -20.62 10.81
CA SER A 773 5.68 -21.26 11.84
C SER A 773 5.79 -20.50 13.15
N VAL A 774 5.49 -19.20 13.20
CA VAL A 774 5.42 -18.48 14.48
C VAL A 774 4.23 -18.97 15.36
N LEU A 775 3.20 -19.55 14.75
CA LEU A 775 1.98 -20.05 15.40
C LEU A 775 1.79 -21.57 15.28
N SER A 776 2.51 -22.26 14.40
CA SER A 776 2.29 -23.67 14.10
C SER A 776 3.58 -24.47 13.99
N PRO A 777 3.78 -25.51 14.82
CA PRO A 777 4.94 -26.40 14.77
C PRO A 777 4.91 -27.41 13.63
N ALA A 778 3.90 -27.38 12.76
CA ALA A 778 3.64 -28.44 11.78
C ALA A 778 4.77 -28.63 10.76
N SER A 779 5.42 -27.55 10.32
CA SER A 779 6.51 -27.59 9.35
C SER A 779 7.87 -27.85 10.01
N SER A 780 8.21 -27.07 11.04
CA SER A 780 9.39 -27.30 11.88
C SER A 780 9.10 -26.89 13.33
N PRO A 781 9.01 -27.86 14.26
CA PRO A 781 8.90 -27.57 15.69
C PRO A 781 10.11 -26.78 16.22
N ALA A 782 11.29 -27.01 15.64
CA ALA A 782 12.51 -26.31 16.01
C ALA A 782 12.45 -24.83 15.63
N ALA A 783 12.09 -24.51 14.38
CA ALA A 783 11.90 -23.12 13.94
C ALA A 783 10.80 -22.42 14.74
N THR A 784 9.69 -23.11 15.02
CA THR A 784 8.57 -22.57 15.82
C THR A 784 9.02 -22.20 17.22
N SER A 785 9.72 -23.11 17.91
CA SER A 785 10.24 -22.86 19.26
C SER A 785 11.22 -21.69 19.28
N GLU A 786 12.08 -21.59 18.26
CA GLU A 786 13.05 -20.50 18.13
C GLU A 786 12.36 -19.15 17.86
N MET A 787 11.45 -19.07 16.88
CA MET A 787 10.66 -17.86 16.58
C MET A 787 9.91 -17.36 17.83
N GLN A 788 9.22 -18.26 18.55
CA GLN A 788 8.49 -17.89 19.76
C GLN A 788 9.41 -17.45 20.90
N THR A 789 10.58 -18.06 21.03
CA THR A 789 11.60 -17.66 22.02
C THR A 789 12.15 -16.28 21.73
N GLN A 790 12.47 -15.99 20.47
CA GLN A 790 12.94 -14.67 20.04
C GLN A 790 11.89 -13.60 20.33
N VAL A 791 10.63 -13.80 19.92
CA VAL A 791 9.52 -12.87 20.19
C VAL A 791 9.33 -12.65 21.71
N ALA A 792 9.27 -13.73 22.49
CA ALA A 792 9.01 -13.63 23.92
C ALA A 792 10.15 -12.91 24.67
N THR A 793 11.40 -13.15 24.29
CA THR A 793 12.55 -12.48 24.90
C THR A 793 12.70 -11.04 24.44
N PHE A 794 12.38 -10.75 23.17
CA PHE A 794 12.29 -9.38 22.66
C PHE A 794 11.31 -8.55 23.45
N PHE A 795 10.11 -9.06 23.68
CA PHE A 795 9.08 -8.35 24.44
C PHE A 795 9.42 -8.26 25.92
N ALA A 796 10.01 -9.31 26.52
CA ALA A 796 10.41 -9.28 27.92
C ALA A 796 11.43 -8.17 28.23
N THR A 797 12.21 -7.75 27.23
CA THR A 797 13.19 -6.67 27.34
C THR A 797 12.72 -5.35 26.75
N MET A 798 11.44 -5.25 26.38
CA MET A 798 10.85 -4.08 25.72
C MET A 798 11.64 -3.67 24.46
N GLY A 799 12.08 -4.65 23.69
CA GLY A 799 12.80 -4.46 22.43
C GLY A 799 14.30 -4.24 22.56
N ALA A 800 14.88 -4.34 23.76
CA ALA A 800 16.31 -4.13 23.93
C ALA A 800 17.15 -5.26 23.30
N LEU A 801 16.70 -6.51 23.41
CA LEU A 801 17.33 -7.67 22.78
C LEU A 801 16.37 -8.85 22.62
N PHE A 802 16.68 -9.77 21.71
CA PHE A 802 16.10 -11.11 21.67
C PHE A 802 17.18 -12.18 21.79
N LYS A 803 16.79 -13.37 22.23
CA LYS A 803 17.71 -14.51 22.38
C LYS A 803 17.60 -15.45 21.20
N VAL A 804 18.75 -15.79 20.63
CA VAL A 804 18.91 -16.91 19.72
C VAL A 804 19.30 -18.14 20.52
N THR A 805 18.52 -19.22 20.41
CA THR A 805 18.75 -20.47 21.16
C THR A 805 19.02 -21.68 20.28
N ASN A 806 18.66 -21.61 19.00
CA ASN A 806 18.93 -22.63 18.01
C ASN A 806 19.45 -21.98 16.72
N GLU A 807 20.77 -22.04 16.53
CA GLU A 807 21.43 -21.50 15.33
C GLU A 807 21.22 -22.38 14.10
N ASP A 808 20.82 -23.65 14.25
CA ASP A 808 20.71 -24.58 13.12
C ASP A 808 19.55 -24.25 12.17
N VAL A 809 18.58 -23.44 12.62
CA VAL A 809 17.37 -23.06 11.86
C VAL A 809 17.39 -21.62 11.35
N ILE A 810 18.51 -20.91 11.50
CA ILE A 810 18.72 -19.54 11.04
C ILE A 810 19.90 -19.47 10.06
N GLN A 811 19.91 -18.45 9.19
CA GLN A 811 20.97 -18.23 8.21
C GLN A 811 22.26 -17.66 8.80
#